data_AF-A0A4P5X4B7-F1
#
_entry.id   AF-A0A4P5X4B7-F1
#
_cell.length_a   1.000
_cell.length_b   1.000
_cell.length_c   1.000
_cell.angle_alpha   90.00
_cell.angle_beta   90.00
_cell.angle_gamma   90.00
#
_symmetry.space_group_name_H-M   'P 1'
#
loop_
_entity.id
_entity.type
_entity.pdbx_description
1 polymer ?
#
loop_
_entity_poly.entity_id
_entity_poly.type
_entity_poly.pdbx_seq_one_letter_code
_entity_poly.pdbx_strand_id
1 'polypeptide(L)'
;MKNSTKALLMIAACGGAVSVANAQAPYVVNLYGATLLQNLLQAPQVANDFIDVDGDTVRTPAFDPLIDLLPTTAQGAGYLPGNYYIVQYRAVGSVSGVQELVDWGGKGAGGEFTPNSANSTLPSMSSALTNPAFVNAQQFLGSGGLPSGAVSWIHTTANPGAAPFRAITSGVNKYRAAAWQGGNVNPGANTGMQNTAAPVDVPTLWTIQAGTAGDALASRSPGQVGYGTNPRTNVNRTGGSSGAGGSNALVNLGASPLNLYTGVPSQANDNTIFDTQIAWAPIAPIANFGVGISQITFTDLQHLALTGRTSTGENIHFINRDVGSGTHNAFMNSIGVDPSWGIGEYVGNVNNSAATDTPGPSWLPSNKNGTGNVRETVRYHRLTIGYVGGDSWRTSEAPFCDILSVSKNLNGRTGDFIRPRSNGGSEAGNTILDNGLRGEIDPSTGVARTVDGWQIGGKAIFATIGNPLLAPAADGGYGWSGLTPAEITAENALRAQFPVAANMDNNSSAEFLNNITRSINAFNANPTNPINLFSPGEFAATLLIPLTATDYLQGNDGVTFGLNSGRVQFTQDNIRGTVVYSQARYQAFGTSGNGAAGAAGNVGQAPRRVTGQTYSDGTTGAATTFTLQDGTTVGYGAALSGALSLNRVMGDFNNDGLRNLNDAAGLIAAWTDRNDGATVTWNAGSKASIEILGDFSGDGNFGRVGANADRMDVRYWADGLAIDPATGKLDRKAGFTAVDTAFGGNFFGTVLATGKPYAAGDARGDVANSVTGTTRGWLPIGADGNDGVAAATDNRIDAVDLDYVRTQILSATDTNIDWATETAEAARADLSADINGDLVINCADLDELLTVVLGTVAGDVNLDGVRDAADVAIVTANLGTNGGWAQGNINCDGVINQADLDLANGIVACDSIDFNQNGVFPEDQDVVDFFDVLAGGNPTTCDAVLGCQDIDFNNNGVFPEDQDVVDFFNVLAGGTCPQ
;
A
#
# COMPACT_ATOMS: atom_id res chain seq x y z
N MET A 1 5.94 -50.18 -17.12
CA MET A 1 7.08 -51.04 -16.70
C MET A 1 7.84 -51.53 -17.93
N LYS A 2 9.18 -51.34 -17.94
CA LYS A 2 10.22 -51.76 -18.94
C LYS A 2 10.22 -50.97 -20.28
N ASN A 3 11.28 -50.33 -20.77
CA ASN A 3 12.71 -50.36 -20.47
C ASN A 3 13.36 -49.01 -20.82
N SER A 4 14.13 -48.50 -19.87
CA SER A 4 15.11 -47.43 -19.97
C SER A 4 16.50 -48.05 -20.13
N THR A 5 17.06 -48.09 -21.34
CA THR A 5 18.52 -48.11 -21.61
C THR A 5 18.78 -48.20 -23.11
N LYS A 6 19.27 -47.12 -23.71
CA LYS A 6 20.23 -47.05 -24.84
C LYS A 6 20.32 -45.61 -25.36
N ALA A 7 20.89 -44.75 -24.53
CA ALA A 7 21.73 -43.65 -25.01
C ALA A 7 23.16 -44.21 -25.20
N LEU A 8 23.97 -43.54 -26.04
CA LEU A 8 25.36 -43.84 -26.39
C LEU A 8 25.58 -45.00 -27.37
N LEU A 9 25.52 -44.72 -28.68
CA LEU A 9 26.61 -45.00 -29.63
C LEU A 9 26.22 -44.42 -31.01
N MET A 10 27.19 -43.82 -31.70
CA MET A 10 27.11 -43.16 -33.03
C MET A 10 26.82 -41.66 -33.06
N ILE A 11 27.70 -40.90 -32.40
CA ILE A 11 28.31 -39.72 -33.06
C ILE A 11 29.61 -40.21 -33.70
N ALA A 12 29.93 -39.67 -34.88
CA ALA A 12 31.11 -39.90 -35.72
C ALA A 12 31.01 -41.01 -36.79
N ALA A 13 30.30 -40.71 -37.88
CA ALA A 13 30.83 -40.83 -39.26
C ALA A 13 29.70 -40.56 -40.26
N CYS A 14 29.65 -39.35 -40.80
CA CYS A 14 29.18 -38.95 -42.15
C CYS A 14 28.81 -37.46 -42.11
N GLY A 15 29.82 -36.60 -42.29
CA GLY A 15 29.59 -35.30 -42.89
C GLY A 15 29.09 -35.54 -44.32
N GLY A 16 27.86 -35.16 -44.59
CA GLY A 16 27.21 -35.31 -45.88
C GLY A 16 25.82 -34.72 -45.75
N ALA A 17 25.60 -33.60 -46.44
CA ALA A 17 24.39 -32.80 -46.42
C ALA A 17 23.11 -33.64 -46.44
N VAL A 18 22.50 -33.79 -45.26
CA VAL A 18 21.06 -34.03 -45.15
C VAL A 18 20.48 -32.69 -44.79
N SER A 19 19.86 -32.05 -45.78
CA SER A 19 18.89 -30.99 -45.56
C SER A 19 17.76 -31.57 -44.72
N VAL A 20 17.94 -31.57 -43.39
CA VAL A 20 16.81 -31.54 -42.47
C VAL A 20 16.01 -30.32 -42.87
N ALA A 21 14.77 -30.53 -43.29
CA ALA A 21 13.81 -29.45 -43.40
C ALA A 21 13.81 -28.75 -42.03
N ASN A 22 14.41 -27.57 -41.95
CA ASN A 22 14.40 -26.80 -40.71
C ASN A 22 12.93 -26.47 -40.45
N ALA A 23 12.35 -27.07 -39.40
CA ALA A 23 11.09 -26.60 -38.86
C ALA A 23 11.23 -25.09 -38.62
N GLN A 24 10.31 -24.31 -39.18
CA GLN A 24 10.38 -22.86 -39.15
C GLN A 24 10.41 -22.39 -37.69
N ALA A 25 11.28 -21.44 -37.36
CA ALA A 25 11.40 -20.96 -35.98
C ALA A 25 10.08 -20.30 -35.52
N PRO A 26 9.58 -20.57 -34.31
CA PRO A 26 8.32 -20.01 -33.80
C PRO A 26 8.39 -18.49 -33.65
N TYR A 27 7.23 -17.83 -33.55
CA TYR A 27 7.15 -16.41 -33.23
C TYR A 27 7.35 -16.16 -31.73
N VAL A 28 8.02 -15.06 -31.37
CA VAL A 28 8.28 -14.67 -29.98
C VAL A 28 7.24 -13.66 -29.51
N VAL A 29 6.60 -13.98 -28.39
CA VAL A 29 5.69 -13.09 -27.65
C VAL A 29 6.30 -12.83 -26.27
N ASN A 30 6.59 -11.58 -25.95
CA ASN A 30 7.18 -11.18 -24.68
C ASN A 30 6.17 -10.36 -23.87
N LEU A 31 5.77 -10.88 -22.72
CA LEU A 31 4.78 -10.25 -21.85
C LEU A 31 5.42 -9.92 -20.50
N TYR A 32 5.44 -8.66 -20.07
CA TYR A 32 6.01 -8.29 -18.77
C TYR A 32 4.97 -7.54 -17.95
N GLY A 33 4.56 -8.07 -16.79
CA GLY A 33 3.58 -7.37 -15.96
C GLY A 33 2.99 -8.16 -14.81
N ALA A 34 1.65 -8.14 -14.74
CA ALA A 34 0.82 -8.45 -13.59
C ALA A 34 1.02 -9.82 -12.94
N THR A 35 1.48 -9.83 -11.69
CA THR A 35 1.57 -11.05 -10.88
C THR A 35 0.21 -11.73 -10.64
N LEU A 36 -0.90 -10.98 -10.71
CA LEU A 36 -2.25 -11.53 -10.54
C LEU A 36 -2.67 -12.38 -11.75
N LEU A 37 -2.37 -11.91 -12.97
CA LEU A 37 -2.64 -12.64 -14.22
C LEU A 37 -1.68 -13.80 -14.47
N GLN A 38 -0.74 -14.06 -13.56
CA GLN A 38 0.25 -15.11 -13.69
C GLN A 38 -0.39 -16.48 -13.94
N ASN A 39 -1.43 -16.83 -13.17
CA ASN A 39 -2.12 -18.13 -13.30
C ASN A 39 -2.79 -18.29 -14.67
N LEU A 40 -3.26 -17.18 -15.25
CA LEU A 40 -3.79 -17.16 -16.61
C LEU A 40 -2.64 -17.35 -17.62
N LEU A 41 -1.63 -16.49 -17.58
CA LEU A 41 -0.59 -16.39 -18.62
C LEU A 41 0.39 -17.56 -18.66
N GLN A 42 0.46 -18.38 -17.60
CA GLN A 42 1.28 -19.60 -17.56
C GLN A 42 0.53 -20.83 -18.04
N ALA A 43 -0.79 -20.74 -18.14
CA ALA A 43 -1.59 -21.88 -18.50
C ALA A 43 -1.48 -22.13 -20.00
N PRO A 44 -1.18 -23.35 -20.45
CA PRO A 44 -1.11 -23.66 -21.87
C PRO A 44 -2.41 -23.33 -22.63
N GLN A 45 -3.55 -23.33 -21.93
CA GLN A 45 -4.89 -23.02 -22.45
C GLN A 45 -4.99 -21.63 -23.07
N VAL A 46 -4.14 -20.67 -22.71
CA VAL A 46 -4.18 -19.31 -23.31
C VAL A 46 -3.71 -19.29 -24.76
N ALA A 47 -3.01 -20.34 -25.21
CA ALA A 47 -2.59 -20.50 -26.59
C ALA A 47 -3.44 -21.53 -27.34
N ASN A 48 -4.57 -21.98 -26.79
CA ASN A 48 -5.49 -22.80 -27.55
C ASN A 48 -6.13 -21.96 -28.66
N ASP A 49 -6.23 -22.55 -29.84
CA ASP A 49 -6.76 -21.87 -31.01
C ASP A 49 -8.23 -21.54 -30.87
N PHE A 50 -8.56 -20.27 -31.03
CA PHE A 50 -9.93 -19.80 -31.21
C PHE A 50 -10.10 -19.19 -32.61
N ILE A 51 -9.09 -18.45 -33.08
CA ILE A 51 -9.11 -17.80 -34.40
C ILE A 51 -8.48 -18.62 -35.54
N ASP A 52 -7.91 -19.80 -35.28
CA ASP A 52 -7.13 -20.67 -36.21
C ASP A 52 -5.83 -19.97 -36.63
N VAL A 53 -4.89 -19.85 -35.68
CA VAL A 53 -3.67 -19.02 -35.83
C VAL A 53 -2.56 -19.74 -36.58
N ASP A 54 -2.50 -21.07 -36.54
CA ASP A 54 -1.48 -21.84 -37.27
C ASP A 54 -1.99 -22.37 -38.64
N GLY A 55 -3.28 -22.19 -38.92
CA GLY A 55 -3.92 -22.49 -40.19
C GLY A 55 -4.16 -23.98 -40.43
N ASP A 56 -4.12 -24.80 -39.38
CA ASP A 56 -4.34 -26.25 -39.45
C ASP A 56 -5.83 -26.62 -39.52
N THR A 57 -6.73 -25.64 -39.44
CA THR A 57 -8.20 -25.73 -39.47
C THR A 57 -8.86 -26.30 -38.21
N VAL A 58 -8.10 -26.49 -37.14
CA VAL A 58 -8.56 -26.95 -35.83
C VAL A 58 -8.73 -25.75 -34.90
N ARG A 59 -9.96 -25.50 -34.44
CA ARG A 59 -10.30 -24.38 -33.54
C ARG A 59 -10.66 -24.80 -32.12
N THR A 60 -10.55 -26.09 -31.81
CA THR A 60 -10.70 -26.67 -30.48
C THR A 60 -10.05 -28.05 -30.48
N PRO A 61 -9.27 -28.43 -29.45
CA PRO A 61 -8.74 -29.78 -29.38
C PRO A 61 -9.92 -30.74 -29.16
N ALA A 62 -10.15 -31.63 -30.13
CA ALA A 62 -11.01 -32.78 -29.93
C ALA A 62 -10.34 -33.76 -28.96
N PHE A 63 -10.37 -33.49 -27.65
CA PHE A 63 -9.83 -34.38 -26.61
C PHE A 63 -8.39 -34.90 -26.89
N ASP A 64 -7.57 -34.16 -27.63
CA ASP A 64 -6.16 -34.51 -27.81
C ASP A 64 -5.37 -33.94 -26.62
N PRO A 65 -4.64 -34.76 -25.85
CA PRO A 65 -3.77 -34.29 -24.76
C PRO A 65 -2.59 -33.41 -25.25
N LEU A 66 -2.44 -33.19 -26.56
CA LEU A 66 -1.55 -32.20 -27.13
C LEU A 66 -2.24 -30.83 -27.15
N ILE A 67 -1.86 -29.98 -26.19
CA ILE A 67 -2.01 -28.53 -26.32
C ILE A 67 -1.35 -28.13 -27.65
N ASP A 68 -2.13 -27.50 -28.52
CA ASP A 68 -1.83 -27.33 -29.94
C ASP A 68 -0.54 -26.53 -30.19
N LEU A 69 -0.36 -25.44 -29.45
CA LEU A 69 0.70 -24.46 -29.74
C LEU A 69 1.80 -24.31 -28.69
N LEU A 70 1.63 -24.89 -27.49
CA LEU A 70 2.59 -24.76 -26.37
C LEU A 70 3.00 -26.12 -25.79
N PRO A 71 4.31 -26.37 -25.61
CA PRO A 71 4.81 -27.59 -24.99
C PRO A 71 4.45 -27.69 -23.49
N THR A 72 4.07 -28.89 -23.04
CA THR A 72 3.83 -29.21 -21.62
C THR A 72 5.08 -29.67 -20.86
N THR A 73 6.22 -29.81 -21.54
CA THR A 73 7.46 -30.36 -20.98
C THR A 73 8.62 -29.38 -21.10
N ALA A 74 9.62 -29.55 -20.23
CA ALA A 74 10.71 -28.59 -20.11
C ALA A 74 11.55 -28.50 -21.40
N GLN A 75 11.71 -27.29 -21.94
CA GLN A 75 12.54 -27.07 -23.13
C GLN A 75 13.98 -26.68 -22.74
N GLY A 76 14.97 -27.32 -23.36
CA GLY A 76 16.36 -26.86 -23.34
C GLY A 76 16.55 -25.59 -24.18
N ALA A 77 17.79 -25.23 -24.53
CA ALA A 77 18.13 -24.07 -25.35
C ALA A 77 17.68 -24.18 -26.86
N GLY A 78 16.60 -24.89 -27.15
CA GLY A 78 16.04 -25.07 -28.49
C GLY A 78 14.51 -25.29 -28.44
N TYR A 79 13.84 -25.10 -29.58
CA TYR A 79 12.38 -25.24 -29.70
C TYR A 79 11.97 -26.62 -30.25
N LEU A 80 10.77 -27.10 -29.89
CA LEU A 80 10.22 -28.36 -30.42
C LEU A 80 9.68 -28.16 -31.86
N PRO A 81 9.79 -29.17 -32.74
CA PRO A 81 9.13 -29.15 -34.04
C PRO A 81 7.60 -29.05 -33.87
N GLY A 82 6.97 -28.05 -34.49
CA GLY A 82 5.53 -27.81 -34.41
C GLY A 82 5.11 -26.61 -33.56
N ASN A 83 6.01 -26.04 -32.73
CA ASN A 83 5.68 -24.82 -32.00
C ASN A 83 5.37 -23.66 -32.95
N TYR A 84 4.19 -23.04 -32.81
CA TYR A 84 3.87 -21.79 -33.49
C TYR A 84 4.35 -20.57 -32.71
N TYR A 85 4.15 -20.56 -31.38
CA TYR A 85 4.59 -19.51 -30.47
C TYR A 85 5.68 -19.96 -29.48
N ILE A 86 6.46 -18.99 -29.03
CA ILE A 86 7.19 -19.00 -27.76
C ILE A 86 6.70 -17.79 -26.97
N VAL A 87 6.00 -18.05 -25.87
CA VAL A 87 5.50 -17.01 -24.96
C VAL A 87 6.45 -16.89 -23.79
N GLN A 88 7.09 -15.74 -23.64
CA GLN A 88 7.96 -15.45 -22.51
C GLN A 88 7.25 -14.46 -21.59
N TYR A 89 7.02 -14.84 -20.34
CA TYR A 89 6.32 -14.03 -19.36
C TYR A 89 7.23 -13.67 -18.18
N ARG A 90 7.32 -12.38 -17.84
CA ARG A 90 7.98 -11.91 -16.60
C ARG A 90 6.93 -11.32 -15.66
N ALA A 91 6.82 -11.91 -14.47
CA ALA A 91 5.89 -11.47 -13.44
C ALA A 91 6.54 -10.38 -12.58
N VAL A 92 6.65 -9.17 -13.14
CA VAL A 92 7.37 -8.03 -12.54
C VAL A 92 6.47 -7.09 -11.73
N GLY A 93 5.15 -7.28 -11.78
CA GLY A 93 4.17 -6.32 -11.28
C GLY A 93 3.59 -5.48 -12.40
N SER A 94 2.35 -5.03 -12.25
CA SER A 94 1.56 -4.44 -13.34
C SER A 94 2.09 -3.06 -13.75
N VAL A 95 2.40 -2.20 -12.78
CA VAL A 95 2.96 -0.85 -13.02
C VAL A 95 4.42 -0.96 -13.46
N SER A 96 5.20 -1.87 -12.86
CA SER A 96 6.56 -2.20 -13.33
C SER A 96 6.55 -2.75 -14.77
N GLY A 97 5.52 -3.50 -15.14
CA GLY A 97 5.32 -3.98 -16.52
C GLY A 97 5.07 -2.86 -17.51
N VAL A 98 4.30 -1.83 -17.10
CA VAL A 98 4.14 -0.60 -17.89
C VAL A 98 5.45 0.18 -17.99
N GLN A 99 6.23 0.29 -16.90
CA GLN A 99 7.58 0.88 -16.97
C GLN A 99 8.46 0.12 -17.97
N GLU A 100 8.47 -1.21 -17.92
CA GLU A 100 9.21 -2.03 -18.89
C GLU A 100 8.64 -1.94 -20.31
N LEU A 101 7.34 -1.66 -20.49
CA LEU A 101 6.77 -1.38 -21.82
C LEU A 101 7.24 -0.03 -22.36
N VAL A 102 7.28 0.99 -21.50
CA VAL A 102 7.83 2.32 -21.85
C VAL A 102 9.30 2.21 -22.25
N ASP A 103 10.07 1.46 -21.47
CA ASP A 103 11.51 1.32 -21.64
C ASP A 103 11.89 0.32 -22.75
N TRP A 104 11.12 -0.74 -23.00
CA TRP A 104 11.53 -1.83 -23.91
C TRP A 104 10.52 -2.17 -25.01
N GLY A 105 9.40 -1.44 -25.12
CA GLY A 105 8.37 -1.71 -26.12
C GLY A 105 8.56 -1.05 -27.48
N GLY A 106 9.54 -0.16 -27.62
CA GLY A 106 9.73 0.67 -28.83
C GLY A 106 9.89 -0.11 -30.15
N LYS A 107 9.49 0.53 -31.26
CA LYS A 107 9.63 0.00 -32.62
C LYS A 107 11.10 0.12 -33.07
N GLY A 108 11.86 -0.97 -33.03
CA GLY A 108 13.29 -0.98 -33.37
C GLY A 108 13.56 -0.62 -34.84
N ALA A 109 14.38 0.40 -35.08
CA ALA A 109 14.86 0.78 -36.42
C ALA A 109 16.29 0.28 -36.64
N GLY A 110 16.46 -1.01 -37.00
CA GLY A 110 17.73 -1.56 -37.49
C GLY A 110 18.80 -1.81 -36.42
N GLY A 111 19.07 -3.08 -36.13
CA GLY A 111 19.89 -3.50 -34.98
C GLY A 111 19.03 -3.66 -33.72
N GLU A 112 19.54 -4.40 -32.74
CA GLU A 112 18.90 -4.78 -31.46
C GLU A 112 17.78 -3.84 -30.97
N PHE A 113 16.63 -4.37 -30.50
CA PHE A 113 15.58 -3.58 -29.84
C PHE A 113 16.21 -2.87 -28.62
N THR A 114 16.63 -1.62 -28.79
CA THR A 114 17.30 -0.84 -27.77
C THR A 114 16.29 -0.30 -26.77
N PRO A 115 16.62 -0.23 -25.47
CA PRO A 115 15.75 0.43 -24.53
C PRO A 115 15.50 1.90 -24.95
N ASN A 116 14.24 2.30 -24.90
CA ASN A 116 13.73 3.66 -25.06
C ASN A 116 14.02 4.45 -23.77
N SER A 117 15.28 4.54 -23.38
CA SER A 117 15.65 5.04 -22.05
C SER A 117 15.50 6.56 -21.96
N ALA A 118 14.41 7.01 -21.34
CA ALA A 118 14.33 8.29 -20.67
C ALA A 118 13.97 8.03 -19.20
N ASN A 119 14.92 8.26 -18.28
CA ASN A 119 14.78 8.28 -16.81
C ASN A 119 13.61 7.45 -16.22
N SER A 120 13.79 6.13 -16.08
CA SER A 120 12.77 5.23 -15.52
C SER A 120 12.43 5.59 -14.07
N THR A 121 11.15 5.74 -13.76
CA THR A 121 10.70 6.08 -12.39
C THR A 121 10.72 4.85 -11.48
N LEU A 122 10.43 3.67 -12.04
CA LEU A 122 10.50 2.39 -11.36
C LEU A 122 11.69 1.55 -11.85
N PRO A 123 12.17 0.58 -11.03
CA PRO A 123 13.20 -0.35 -11.48
C PRO A 123 12.77 -1.09 -12.75
N SER A 124 13.51 -0.86 -13.83
CA SER A 124 13.33 -1.52 -15.13
C SER A 124 14.23 -2.75 -15.27
N MET A 125 13.95 -3.59 -16.27
CA MET A 125 14.70 -4.81 -16.57
C MET A 125 16.23 -4.58 -16.51
N SER A 126 16.90 -5.25 -15.57
CA SER A 126 18.35 -5.18 -15.38
C SER A 126 18.92 -6.51 -14.92
N SER A 127 20.22 -6.74 -15.14
CA SER A 127 20.90 -7.94 -14.66
C SER A 127 20.98 -8.08 -13.14
N ALA A 128 20.52 -7.08 -12.38
CA ALA A 128 20.46 -7.10 -10.92
C ALA A 128 19.05 -7.39 -10.37
N LEU A 129 18.00 -7.26 -11.20
CA LEU A 129 16.62 -7.48 -10.78
C LEU A 129 16.17 -8.90 -11.09
N THR A 130 15.59 -9.56 -10.10
CA THR A 130 15.33 -10.99 -10.17
C THR A 130 13.86 -11.32 -9.90
N ASN A 131 13.05 -11.12 -10.93
CA ASN A 131 11.62 -11.44 -10.91
C ASN A 131 11.36 -12.82 -11.53
N PRO A 132 10.29 -13.52 -11.10
CA PRO A 132 9.89 -14.77 -11.71
C PRO A 132 9.69 -14.64 -13.22
N ALA A 133 10.29 -15.55 -13.99
CA ALA A 133 10.20 -15.54 -15.44
C ALA A 133 9.94 -16.95 -15.97
N PHE A 134 9.12 -16.99 -17.02
CA PHE A 134 8.53 -18.19 -17.58
C PHE A 134 8.68 -18.20 -19.09
N VAL A 135 8.97 -19.37 -19.65
CA VAL A 135 8.80 -19.62 -21.08
C VAL A 135 7.73 -20.68 -21.21
N ASN A 136 6.65 -20.32 -21.88
CA ASN A 136 5.41 -21.08 -21.94
C ASN A 136 4.96 -21.39 -20.50
N ALA A 137 4.74 -22.67 -20.16
CA ALA A 137 4.36 -23.07 -18.80
C ALA A 137 5.56 -23.25 -17.83
N GLN A 138 6.80 -23.12 -18.28
CA GLN A 138 7.98 -23.47 -17.47
C GLN A 138 8.63 -22.25 -16.83
N GLN A 139 8.79 -22.29 -15.51
CA GLN A 139 9.62 -21.34 -14.77
C GLN A 139 11.11 -21.60 -15.00
N PHE A 140 11.86 -20.55 -15.32
CA PHE A 140 13.32 -20.63 -15.44
C PHE A 140 14.05 -19.66 -14.50
N LEU A 141 13.35 -18.64 -13.96
CA LEU A 141 13.83 -17.82 -12.85
C LEU A 141 12.81 -17.85 -11.70
N GLY A 142 13.32 -18.14 -10.49
CA GLY A 142 12.58 -18.06 -9.24
C GLY A 142 12.42 -16.64 -8.69
N SER A 143 11.63 -16.50 -7.63
CA SER A 143 11.64 -15.27 -6.81
C SER A 143 13.01 -15.11 -6.14
N GLY A 144 13.54 -13.88 -6.10
CA GLY A 144 14.84 -13.59 -5.48
C GLY A 144 16.06 -14.06 -6.28
N GLY A 145 15.88 -14.44 -7.56
CA GLY A 145 17.01 -14.67 -8.47
C GLY A 145 17.68 -16.01 -8.35
N LEU A 146 17.13 -16.89 -7.52
CA LEU A 146 17.56 -18.27 -7.48
C LEU A 146 17.09 -18.95 -8.78
N PRO A 147 18.02 -19.48 -9.61
CA PRO A 147 17.66 -20.21 -10.82
C PRO A 147 16.82 -21.42 -10.46
N SER A 148 15.65 -21.59 -11.09
CA SER A 148 14.93 -22.87 -11.03
C SER A 148 15.43 -23.77 -12.16
N GLY A 149 16.50 -24.54 -11.93
CA GLY A 149 17.04 -25.50 -12.89
C GLY A 149 18.34 -25.08 -13.60
N ALA A 150 18.64 -25.72 -14.73
CA ALA A 150 19.99 -25.77 -15.34
C ALA A 150 20.45 -24.50 -16.12
N VAL A 151 19.80 -23.34 -15.96
CA VAL A 151 19.96 -22.18 -16.86
C VAL A 151 20.54 -20.93 -16.17
N SER A 152 21.29 -21.11 -15.09
CA SER A 152 21.89 -20.05 -14.25
C SER A 152 22.79 -19.02 -15.00
N TRP A 153 23.26 -19.35 -16.21
CA TRP A 153 24.27 -18.57 -16.95
C TRP A 153 23.69 -17.54 -17.95
N ILE A 154 22.36 -17.48 -18.14
CA ILE A 154 21.75 -16.60 -19.16
C ILE A 154 21.47 -15.17 -18.69
N HIS A 155 21.43 -14.93 -17.38
CA HIS A 155 21.19 -13.60 -16.82
C HIS A 155 22.49 -12.80 -16.85
N THR A 156 22.60 -11.91 -17.82
CA THR A 156 23.83 -11.14 -18.08
C THR A 156 23.45 -9.70 -18.42
N THR A 157 24.40 -8.77 -18.43
CA THR A 157 24.14 -7.39 -18.89
C THR A 157 23.68 -7.36 -20.36
N ALA A 158 24.11 -8.33 -21.18
CA ALA A 158 23.63 -8.50 -22.54
C ALA A 158 22.22 -9.14 -22.62
N ASN A 159 21.74 -9.74 -21.52
CA ASN A 159 20.42 -10.36 -21.40
C ASN A 159 19.77 -10.06 -20.03
N PRO A 160 19.42 -8.78 -19.78
CA PRO A 160 18.94 -8.33 -18.47
C PRO A 160 17.56 -8.90 -18.09
N GLY A 161 16.82 -9.49 -19.03
CA GLY A 161 15.56 -10.19 -18.77
C GLY A 161 15.71 -11.69 -18.60
N ALA A 162 16.94 -12.21 -18.72
CA ALA A 162 17.24 -13.64 -18.81
C ALA A 162 16.40 -14.39 -19.85
N ALA A 163 15.97 -13.73 -20.94
CA ALA A 163 15.13 -14.35 -21.94
C ALA A 163 15.91 -15.45 -22.69
N PRO A 164 15.44 -16.72 -22.68
CA PRO A 164 16.10 -17.81 -23.41
C PRO A 164 16.01 -17.65 -24.94
N PHE A 165 14.98 -16.93 -25.42
CA PHE A 165 14.75 -16.67 -26.83
C PHE A 165 14.68 -15.17 -27.11
N ARG A 166 15.33 -14.74 -28.19
CA ARG A 166 15.27 -13.37 -28.70
C ARG A 166 14.51 -13.29 -30.00
N ALA A 167 13.90 -12.14 -30.26
CA ALA A 167 13.23 -11.88 -31.52
C ALA A 167 14.25 -11.43 -32.58
N ILE A 168 14.18 -12.02 -33.77
CA ILE A 168 14.88 -11.49 -34.95
C ILE A 168 14.27 -10.12 -35.30
N THR A 169 15.11 -9.12 -35.53
CA THR A 169 14.71 -7.69 -35.67
C THR A 169 14.40 -7.27 -37.11
N SER A 170 14.77 -8.08 -38.11
CA SER A 170 14.65 -7.69 -39.53
C SER A 170 14.52 -8.88 -40.49
N GLY A 171 14.15 -8.58 -41.74
CA GLY A 171 14.02 -9.56 -42.82
C GLY A 171 12.76 -10.42 -42.73
N VAL A 172 12.68 -11.46 -43.58
CA VAL A 172 11.51 -12.36 -43.68
C VAL A 172 11.22 -13.17 -42.42
N ASN A 173 12.18 -13.22 -41.49
CA ASN A 173 12.06 -13.92 -40.21
C ASN A 173 11.88 -12.95 -39.02
N LYS A 174 11.54 -11.67 -39.26
CA LYS A 174 11.26 -10.69 -38.18
C LYS A 174 10.28 -11.29 -37.15
N TYR A 175 10.57 -11.11 -35.87
CA TYR A 175 9.87 -11.66 -34.69
C TYR A 175 9.96 -13.17 -34.47
N ARG A 176 10.65 -13.93 -35.32
CA ARG A 176 10.90 -15.35 -35.05
C ARG A 176 12.02 -15.55 -34.03
N ALA A 177 11.97 -16.68 -33.35
CA ALA A 177 12.84 -17.01 -32.25
C ALA A 177 14.28 -17.30 -32.69
N ALA A 178 15.23 -16.66 -32.00
CA ALA A 178 16.65 -17.00 -32.00
C ALA A 178 17.04 -17.45 -30.59
N ALA A 179 17.46 -18.71 -30.43
CA ALA A 179 17.84 -19.26 -29.14
C ALA A 179 19.17 -18.69 -28.65
N TRP A 180 19.25 -18.35 -27.37
CA TRP A 180 20.46 -17.84 -26.72
C TRP A 180 21.54 -18.93 -26.64
N GLN A 181 22.76 -18.66 -27.16
CA GLN A 181 23.72 -19.70 -27.56
C GLN A 181 24.76 -20.17 -26.52
N GLY A 182 24.61 -19.86 -25.22
CA GLY A 182 25.67 -20.22 -24.24
C GLY A 182 26.68 -19.09 -24.02
N GLY A 183 27.02 -18.82 -22.76
CA GLY A 183 28.17 -18.00 -22.32
C GLY A 183 28.36 -16.63 -22.99
N ASN A 184 27.70 -15.58 -22.48
CA ASN A 184 27.89 -14.17 -22.91
C ASN A 184 27.78 -13.85 -24.42
N VAL A 185 27.48 -14.82 -25.30
CA VAL A 185 27.37 -14.60 -26.74
C VAL A 185 25.92 -14.27 -27.09
N ASN A 186 25.68 -13.01 -27.49
CA ASN A 186 24.43 -12.58 -28.11
C ASN A 186 24.17 -13.44 -29.37
N PRO A 187 22.96 -14.02 -29.58
CA PRO A 187 22.64 -14.89 -30.72
C PRO A 187 22.80 -14.23 -32.11
N GLY A 188 23.17 -12.95 -32.18
CA GLY A 188 23.71 -12.29 -33.35
C GLY A 188 23.31 -10.81 -33.41
N ALA A 189 23.96 -10.04 -34.29
CA ALA A 189 23.76 -8.59 -34.42
C ALA A 189 22.34 -8.14 -34.84
N ASN A 190 21.45 -9.09 -35.20
CA ASN A 190 20.08 -8.83 -35.67
C ASN A 190 19.00 -9.38 -34.72
N THR A 191 19.32 -9.65 -33.45
CA THR A 191 18.34 -10.14 -32.47
C THR A 191 18.19 -9.15 -31.32
N GLY A 192 17.03 -9.12 -30.66
CA GLY A 192 16.80 -8.25 -29.51
C GLY A 192 15.64 -8.71 -28.64
N MET A 193 15.42 -7.98 -27.54
CA MET A 193 14.28 -8.15 -26.64
C MET A 193 13.35 -6.94 -26.78
N GLN A 194 12.11 -7.19 -27.18
CA GLN A 194 11.04 -6.20 -27.21
C GLN A 194 9.99 -6.61 -26.18
N ASN A 195 9.58 -5.71 -25.28
CA ASN A 195 8.36 -5.92 -24.51
C ASN A 195 7.17 -5.69 -25.43
N THR A 196 6.48 -6.76 -25.77
CA THR A 196 5.39 -6.70 -26.74
C THR A 196 4.12 -6.13 -26.12
N ALA A 197 3.82 -6.51 -24.88
CA ALA A 197 2.64 -6.07 -24.16
C ALA A 197 2.86 -6.21 -22.66
N ALA A 198 2.29 -5.30 -21.88
CA ALA A 198 2.21 -5.43 -20.44
C ALA A 198 0.81 -5.92 -20.05
N PRO A 199 0.66 -7.12 -19.48
CA PRO A 199 -0.54 -7.48 -18.75
C PRO A 199 -0.63 -6.61 -17.48
N VAL A 200 -1.74 -5.91 -17.28
CA VAL A 200 -1.92 -4.98 -16.16
C VAL A 200 -3.26 -5.27 -15.48
N ASP A 201 -3.31 -5.23 -14.15
CA ASP A 201 -4.55 -5.50 -13.37
C ASP A 201 -5.48 -4.29 -13.24
N VAL A 202 -5.04 -3.16 -13.80
CA VAL A 202 -5.72 -1.87 -13.80
C VAL A 202 -5.57 -1.22 -15.18
N PRO A 203 -6.43 -0.27 -15.56
CA PRO A 203 -6.21 0.56 -16.74
C PRO A 203 -4.83 1.22 -16.71
N THR A 204 -4.18 1.39 -17.87
CA THR A 204 -2.85 2.03 -17.95
C THR A 204 -2.90 3.47 -17.44
N LEU A 205 -4.04 4.15 -17.55
CA LEU A 205 -4.24 5.49 -16.97
C LEU A 205 -3.90 5.53 -15.46
N TRP A 206 -4.13 4.43 -14.74
CA TRP A 206 -3.91 4.38 -13.30
C TRP A 206 -2.44 4.15 -12.94
N THR A 207 -1.60 3.73 -13.90
CA THR A 207 -0.21 3.38 -13.67
C THR A 207 0.76 4.52 -13.98
N ILE A 208 0.25 5.64 -14.50
CA ILE A 208 1.07 6.76 -14.96
C ILE A 208 0.82 8.04 -14.15
N GLN A 209 1.83 8.89 -14.09
CA GLN A 209 1.72 10.22 -13.49
C GLN A 209 0.89 11.17 -14.35
N ALA A 210 0.22 12.12 -13.72
CA ALA A 210 -0.38 13.28 -14.37
C ALA A 210 0.00 14.57 -13.63
N GLY A 211 0.62 15.54 -14.32
CA GLY A 211 1.01 16.81 -13.70
C GLY A 211 2.39 16.79 -13.02
N THR A 212 2.56 17.61 -11.99
CA THR A 212 3.83 17.79 -11.26
C THR A 212 3.67 17.51 -9.77
N ALA A 213 4.78 17.28 -9.06
CA ALA A 213 4.79 17.03 -7.62
C ALA A 213 4.28 18.21 -6.77
N GLY A 214 4.24 19.43 -7.31
CA GLY A 214 3.67 20.59 -6.60
C GLY A 214 2.15 20.52 -6.41
N ASP A 215 1.46 19.76 -7.25
CA ASP A 215 0.00 19.60 -7.23
C ASP A 215 -0.46 18.30 -6.54
N ALA A 216 0.51 17.54 -6.02
CA ALA A 216 0.33 16.21 -5.44
C ALA A 216 -0.56 16.22 -4.20
N LEU A 217 -1.64 15.45 -4.23
CA LEU A 217 -2.52 15.21 -3.09
C LEU A 217 -2.91 13.73 -3.03
N ALA A 218 -3.08 13.21 -1.81
CA ALA A 218 -3.53 11.83 -1.58
C ALA A 218 -4.89 11.50 -2.22
N SER A 219 -5.74 12.50 -2.46
CA SER A 219 -7.09 12.34 -3.03
C SER A 219 -7.15 12.46 -4.55
N ARG A 220 -6.00 12.66 -5.24
CA ARG A 220 -5.99 12.76 -6.71
C ARG A 220 -6.47 11.45 -7.32
N SER A 221 -7.37 11.55 -8.29
CA SER A 221 -7.83 10.42 -9.10
C SER A 221 -7.01 10.29 -10.40
N PRO A 222 -6.98 9.11 -11.04
CA PRO A 222 -6.26 8.91 -12.28
C PRO A 222 -6.58 9.94 -13.35
N GLY A 223 -5.53 10.55 -13.93
CA GLY A 223 -5.64 11.61 -14.94
C GLY A 223 -5.80 13.03 -14.40
N GLN A 224 -5.98 13.23 -13.09
CA GLN A 224 -5.96 14.57 -12.49
C GLN A 224 -4.53 15.07 -12.29
N VAL A 225 -4.30 16.37 -12.42
CA VAL A 225 -2.99 17.00 -12.15
C VAL A 225 -2.59 16.75 -10.69
N GLY A 226 -1.38 16.25 -10.47
CA GLY A 226 -0.82 15.82 -9.19
C GLY A 226 -0.89 14.29 -8.95
N TYR A 227 -1.64 13.53 -9.78
CA TYR A 227 -1.81 12.09 -9.60
C TYR A 227 -0.50 11.31 -9.87
N GLY A 228 -0.25 10.30 -9.06
CA GLY A 228 0.87 9.38 -9.18
C GLY A 228 2.20 9.93 -8.67
N THR A 229 2.17 11.04 -7.95
CA THR A 229 3.36 11.65 -7.36
C THR A 229 3.18 11.89 -5.86
N ASN A 230 4.13 11.39 -5.07
CA ASN A 230 4.24 11.67 -3.64
C ASN A 230 5.68 12.16 -3.38
N PRO A 231 5.87 13.34 -2.75
CA PRO A 231 7.19 13.87 -2.47
C PRO A 231 7.95 13.11 -1.38
N ARG A 232 7.29 12.29 -0.56
CA ARG A 232 7.93 11.51 0.50
C ARG A 232 8.78 10.38 -0.08
N THR A 233 9.89 10.08 0.59
CA THR A 233 10.72 8.89 0.34
C THR A 233 10.71 7.97 1.56
N ASN A 234 10.92 6.67 1.35
CA ASN A 234 10.95 5.72 2.45
C ASN A 234 12.18 5.95 3.35
N VAL A 235 12.06 5.51 4.60
CA VAL A 235 13.14 5.54 5.59
C VAL A 235 13.53 4.12 5.98
N ASN A 236 14.72 3.96 6.55
CA ASN A 236 15.18 2.71 7.12
C ASN A 236 14.57 2.50 8.52
N ARG A 237 14.95 1.40 9.16
CA ARG A 237 14.45 1.04 10.50
C ARG A 237 14.90 1.98 11.62
N THR A 238 15.65 3.04 11.35
CA THR A 238 16.07 4.04 12.34
C THR A 238 15.66 5.46 11.92
N GLY A 239 14.73 5.58 10.97
CA GLY A 239 14.27 6.87 10.44
C GLY A 239 15.23 7.57 9.46
N GLY A 240 16.36 6.93 9.09
CA GLY A 240 17.34 7.48 8.15
C GLY A 240 17.13 7.04 6.69
N SER A 241 17.85 7.66 5.75
CA SER A 241 17.76 7.31 4.31
C SER A 241 18.76 6.23 3.86
N SER A 242 19.74 5.88 4.68
CA SER A 242 20.76 4.88 4.32
C SER A 242 20.14 3.49 4.21
N GLY A 243 20.27 2.86 3.03
CA GLY A 243 19.57 1.60 2.73
C GLY A 243 18.06 1.75 2.50
N ALA A 244 17.59 2.99 2.35
CA ALA A 244 16.23 3.42 2.00
C ALA A 244 16.31 4.56 0.95
N GLY A 245 15.43 5.57 0.99
CA GLY A 245 15.42 6.73 0.09
C GLY A 245 14.78 6.52 -1.29
N GLY A 246 14.07 5.41 -1.49
CA GLY A 246 13.27 5.15 -2.70
C GLY A 246 12.00 5.99 -2.78
N SER A 247 11.64 6.39 -4.00
CA SER A 247 10.37 7.06 -4.31
C SER A 247 9.23 6.05 -4.49
N ASN A 248 8.00 6.48 -4.20
CA ASN A 248 6.77 5.72 -4.47
C ASN A 248 5.99 6.28 -5.68
N ALA A 249 6.63 6.97 -6.61
CA ALA A 249 5.97 7.57 -7.76
C ALA A 249 5.60 6.55 -8.86
N LEU A 250 4.52 6.82 -9.59
CA LEU A 250 4.05 6.04 -10.75
C LEU A 250 4.90 6.30 -12.00
N VAL A 251 4.61 5.61 -13.10
CA VAL A 251 5.38 5.73 -14.35
C VAL A 251 5.26 7.12 -14.94
N ASN A 252 6.39 7.80 -15.17
CA ASN A 252 6.39 9.10 -15.84
C ASN A 252 6.51 8.94 -17.37
N LEU A 253 5.49 9.38 -18.11
CA LEU A 253 5.54 9.45 -19.58
C LEU A 253 6.15 10.74 -20.12
N GLY A 254 6.33 11.79 -19.30
CA GLY A 254 6.62 13.17 -19.73
C GLY A 254 7.96 13.40 -20.44
N ALA A 255 8.88 12.43 -20.41
CA ALA A 255 10.13 12.46 -21.17
C ALA A 255 10.12 11.51 -22.39
N SER A 256 9.04 10.75 -22.59
CA SER A 256 8.88 9.75 -23.65
C SER A 256 7.96 10.30 -24.76
N PRO A 257 8.15 9.91 -26.04
CA PRO A 257 7.18 10.22 -27.10
C PRO A 257 5.85 9.46 -26.96
N LEU A 258 5.74 8.55 -25.99
CA LEU A 258 4.57 7.71 -25.76
C LEU A 258 3.39 8.51 -25.20
N ASN A 259 2.19 8.17 -25.66
CA ASN A 259 0.93 8.77 -25.21
C ASN A 259 -0.14 7.69 -24.98
N LEU A 260 -1.15 7.97 -24.17
CA LEU A 260 -2.30 7.07 -24.03
C LEU A 260 -3.32 7.28 -25.16
N TYR A 261 -4.05 6.23 -25.50
CA TYR A 261 -5.22 6.33 -26.37
C TYR A 261 -6.36 7.06 -25.66
N THR A 262 -6.88 8.12 -26.30
CA THR A 262 -7.92 9.01 -25.73
C THR A 262 -9.34 8.63 -26.13
N GLY A 263 -9.53 7.50 -26.84
CA GLY A 263 -10.82 7.14 -27.44
C GLY A 263 -11.07 7.76 -28.82
N VAL A 264 -10.13 8.56 -29.34
CA VAL A 264 -10.23 9.21 -30.66
C VAL A 264 -9.29 8.53 -31.66
N PRO A 265 -9.78 7.69 -32.59
CA PRO A 265 -8.95 6.91 -33.51
C PRO A 265 -7.94 7.73 -34.32
N SER A 266 -8.33 8.92 -34.76
CA SER A 266 -7.51 9.80 -35.61
C SER A 266 -6.33 10.42 -34.88
N GLN A 267 -6.30 10.41 -33.53
CA GLN A 267 -5.19 10.91 -32.72
C GLN A 267 -4.15 9.83 -32.42
N ALA A 268 -4.45 8.56 -32.70
CA ALA A 268 -3.51 7.47 -32.47
C ALA A 268 -2.33 7.53 -33.43
N ASN A 269 -1.17 7.08 -32.97
CA ASN A 269 0.05 6.97 -33.75
C ASN A 269 0.86 5.74 -33.30
N ASP A 270 2.08 5.62 -33.79
CA ASP A 270 3.01 4.53 -33.48
C ASP A 270 3.56 4.53 -32.05
N ASN A 271 3.31 5.60 -31.28
CA ASN A 271 3.67 5.77 -29.87
C ASN A 271 2.46 5.68 -28.92
N THR A 272 1.27 5.42 -29.44
CA THR A 272 0.06 5.37 -28.63
C THR A 272 -0.07 4.02 -27.92
N ILE A 273 -0.26 4.07 -26.60
CA ILE A 273 -0.55 2.90 -25.76
C ILE A 273 -2.06 2.64 -25.74
N PHE A 274 -2.44 1.40 -26.03
CA PHE A 274 -3.81 0.91 -26.04
C PHE A 274 -4.03 -0.11 -24.92
N ASP A 275 -5.18 0.03 -24.25
CA ASP A 275 -5.68 -0.94 -23.28
C ASP A 275 -6.67 -1.89 -23.97
N THR A 276 -6.37 -3.18 -23.93
CA THR A 276 -7.32 -4.23 -24.35
C THR A 276 -7.88 -4.93 -23.12
N GLN A 277 -9.18 -4.77 -22.86
CA GLN A 277 -9.83 -5.28 -21.67
C GLN A 277 -9.97 -6.81 -21.66
N ILE A 278 -9.76 -7.41 -20.48
CA ILE A 278 -9.79 -8.87 -20.28
C ILE A 278 -10.92 -9.22 -19.31
N ALA A 279 -10.83 -8.77 -18.06
CA ALA A 279 -11.70 -9.18 -16.97
C ALA A 279 -11.68 -8.15 -15.84
N TRP A 280 -12.56 -8.32 -14.87
CA TRP A 280 -12.51 -7.62 -13.59
C TRP A 280 -11.88 -8.53 -12.52
N ALA A 281 -11.02 -7.93 -11.70
CA ALA A 281 -10.27 -8.58 -10.64
C ALA A 281 -10.63 -7.96 -9.27
N PRO A 282 -11.44 -8.63 -8.44
CA PRO A 282 -11.68 -8.23 -7.06
C PRO A 282 -10.40 -8.28 -6.22
N ILE A 283 -10.26 -7.39 -5.25
CA ILE A 283 -9.16 -7.38 -4.27
C ILE A 283 -9.75 -7.35 -2.88
N ALA A 284 -9.23 -8.16 -1.97
CA ALA A 284 -9.76 -8.34 -0.63
C ALA A 284 -8.76 -7.87 0.44
N PRO A 285 -9.16 -6.98 1.38
CA PRO A 285 -8.40 -6.75 2.59
C PRO A 285 -8.47 -7.98 3.50
N ILE A 286 -7.35 -8.34 4.11
CA ILE A 286 -7.18 -9.50 4.98
C ILE A 286 -6.59 -9.03 6.31
N ALA A 287 -7.04 -9.62 7.40
CA ALA A 287 -6.55 -9.31 8.74
C ALA A 287 -6.14 -10.59 9.47
N ASN A 288 -5.06 -10.53 10.22
CA ASN A 288 -4.76 -11.55 11.21
C ASN A 288 -5.86 -11.56 12.28
N PHE A 289 -6.23 -12.74 12.79
CA PHE A 289 -7.20 -12.83 13.89
C PHE A 289 -6.74 -12.06 15.15
N GLY A 290 -5.42 -11.90 15.33
CA GLY A 290 -4.81 -11.15 16.42
C GLY A 290 -5.18 -9.68 16.48
N VAL A 291 -5.61 -9.07 15.38
CA VAL A 291 -6.03 -7.66 15.36
C VAL A 291 -7.29 -7.46 16.20
N GLY A 292 -8.19 -8.45 16.21
CA GLY A 292 -9.44 -8.40 16.97
C GLY A 292 -10.64 -7.85 16.19
N ILE A 293 -10.50 -7.57 14.89
CA ILE A 293 -11.58 -7.01 14.05
C ILE A 293 -12.06 -8.01 12.98
N SER A 294 -13.29 -7.81 12.48
CA SER A 294 -13.86 -8.60 11.38
C SER A 294 -14.47 -7.75 10.25
N GLN A 295 -14.49 -6.43 10.46
CA GLN A 295 -15.14 -5.44 9.61
C GLN A 295 -14.30 -4.16 9.60
N ILE A 296 -14.30 -3.44 8.47
CA ILE A 296 -13.57 -2.18 8.32
C ILE A 296 -14.24 -1.25 7.30
N THR A 297 -14.16 0.06 7.50
CA THR A 297 -14.74 1.05 6.58
C THR A 297 -13.75 1.41 5.47
N PHE A 298 -14.24 2.02 4.38
CA PHE A 298 -13.34 2.55 3.34
C PHE A 298 -12.49 3.69 3.89
N THR A 299 -13.05 4.58 4.71
CA THR A 299 -12.27 5.68 5.32
C THR A 299 -11.17 5.17 6.24
N ASP A 300 -11.41 4.12 7.04
CA ASP A 300 -10.34 3.50 7.83
C ASP A 300 -9.26 2.86 6.96
N LEU A 301 -9.65 2.25 5.83
CA LEU A 301 -8.68 1.75 4.86
C LEU A 301 -7.89 2.91 4.21
N GLN A 302 -8.50 4.08 4.00
CA GLN A 302 -7.78 5.28 3.54
C GLN A 302 -6.76 5.72 4.58
N HIS A 303 -7.15 5.87 5.84
CA HIS A 303 -6.23 6.23 6.92
C HIS A 303 -5.06 5.23 7.01
N LEU A 304 -5.34 3.93 7.09
CA LEU A 304 -4.29 2.91 7.19
C LEU A 304 -3.33 2.95 5.99
N ALA A 305 -3.86 3.14 4.78
CA ALA A 305 -3.05 3.25 3.57
C ALA A 305 -2.16 4.49 3.55
N LEU A 306 -2.61 5.61 4.14
CA LEU A 306 -1.91 6.89 4.12
C LEU A 306 -0.93 7.05 5.29
N THR A 307 -1.26 6.50 6.46
CA THR A 307 -0.60 6.83 7.72
C THR A 307 -0.11 5.64 8.54
N GLY A 308 -0.53 4.41 8.22
CA GLY A 308 -0.31 3.24 9.08
C GLY A 308 -1.25 3.16 10.30
N ARG A 309 -2.19 4.10 10.44
CA ARG A 309 -3.15 4.14 11.57
C ARG A 309 -4.58 4.25 11.09
N THR A 310 -5.55 3.90 11.93
CA THR A 310 -6.98 4.11 11.67
C THR A 310 -7.39 5.56 11.90
N SER A 311 -8.65 5.91 11.60
CA SER A 311 -9.19 7.25 11.92
C SER A 311 -9.31 7.50 13.43
N THR A 312 -9.26 6.44 14.25
CA THR A 312 -9.25 6.55 15.72
C THR A 312 -7.85 6.75 16.29
N GLY A 313 -6.81 6.77 15.43
CA GLY A 313 -5.41 6.83 15.83
C GLY A 313 -4.79 5.48 16.16
N GLU A 314 -5.58 4.38 16.15
CA GLU A 314 -5.06 3.05 16.44
C GLU A 314 -3.99 2.64 15.41
N ASN A 315 -2.80 2.30 15.89
CA ASN A 315 -1.67 1.96 15.08
C ASN A 315 -1.66 0.46 14.72
N ILE A 316 -2.02 0.15 13.48
CA ILE A 316 -2.10 -1.22 12.97
C ILE A 316 -1.21 -1.31 11.74
N HIS A 317 -0.23 -2.21 11.76
CA HIS A 317 0.68 -2.37 10.63
C HIS A 317 -0.08 -2.67 9.34
N PHE A 318 -0.08 -1.68 8.44
CA PHE A 318 -0.70 -1.82 7.13
C PHE A 318 0.31 -2.38 6.13
N ILE A 319 0.21 -3.68 5.86
CA ILE A 319 1.14 -4.40 5.01
C ILE A 319 0.82 -4.12 3.54
N ASN A 320 1.54 -3.16 2.97
CA ASN A 320 1.37 -2.74 1.59
C ASN A 320 2.40 -3.35 0.62
N ARG A 321 2.00 -3.38 -0.64
CA ARG A 321 2.86 -3.70 -1.78
C ARG A 321 3.59 -2.45 -2.25
N ASP A 322 4.72 -2.63 -2.91
CA ASP A 322 5.36 -1.55 -3.66
C ASP A 322 4.43 -1.00 -4.76
N VAL A 323 4.63 0.27 -5.16
CA VAL A 323 3.79 0.93 -6.18
C VAL A 323 3.89 0.26 -7.56
N GLY A 324 4.89 -0.58 -7.81
CA GLY A 324 5.01 -1.43 -9.00
C GLY A 324 3.86 -2.43 -9.19
N SER A 325 3.06 -2.67 -8.15
CA SER A 325 1.97 -3.64 -8.11
C SER A 325 0.63 -3.11 -8.64
N GLY A 326 -0.01 -3.84 -9.54
CA GLY A 326 -1.40 -3.54 -9.95
C GLY A 326 -2.42 -3.81 -8.85
N THR A 327 -2.18 -4.78 -7.96
CA THR A 327 -3.03 -5.02 -6.79
C THR A 327 -2.99 -3.84 -5.83
N HIS A 328 -1.82 -3.23 -5.64
CA HIS A 328 -1.69 -1.99 -4.88
C HIS A 328 -2.54 -0.89 -5.53
N ASN A 329 -2.29 -0.65 -6.81
CA ASN A 329 -2.89 0.44 -7.55
C ASN A 329 -4.43 0.33 -7.62
N ALA A 330 -4.95 -0.89 -7.83
CA ALA A 330 -6.37 -1.17 -7.80
C ALA A 330 -7.00 -0.99 -6.42
N PHE A 331 -6.33 -1.42 -5.35
CA PHE A 331 -6.82 -1.25 -3.98
C PHE A 331 -6.92 0.24 -3.63
N MET A 332 -5.84 1.00 -3.84
CA MET A 332 -5.77 2.44 -3.51
C MET A 332 -6.80 3.24 -4.30
N ASN A 333 -6.85 3.08 -5.62
CA ASN A 333 -7.83 3.81 -6.44
C ASN A 333 -9.28 3.44 -6.10
N SER A 334 -9.56 2.19 -5.69
CA SER A 334 -10.91 1.79 -5.28
C SER A 334 -11.37 2.48 -4.00
N ILE A 335 -10.45 2.77 -3.08
CA ILE A 335 -10.73 3.48 -1.83
C ILE A 335 -10.52 5.00 -1.95
N GLY A 336 -10.22 5.52 -3.15
CA GLY A 336 -10.04 6.96 -3.38
C GLY A 336 -8.70 7.51 -2.89
N VAL A 337 -7.66 6.69 -2.86
CA VAL A 337 -6.29 7.08 -2.54
C VAL A 337 -5.42 6.99 -3.78
N ASP A 338 -4.64 8.04 -4.04
CA ASP A 338 -3.56 8.02 -5.02
C ASP A 338 -2.55 6.91 -4.63
N PRO A 339 -2.26 5.94 -5.51
CA PRO A 339 -1.31 4.86 -5.23
C PRO A 339 0.07 5.32 -4.74
N SER A 340 0.56 6.47 -5.19
CA SER A 340 1.85 7.00 -4.72
C SER A 340 1.81 7.43 -3.25
N TRP A 341 0.62 7.71 -2.70
CA TRP A 341 0.38 8.04 -1.30
C TRP A 341 -0.01 6.84 -0.43
N GLY A 342 -0.32 5.68 -1.02
CA GLY A 342 -0.68 4.44 -0.32
C GLY A 342 0.49 3.73 0.38
N ILE A 343 1.25 4.46 1.19
CA ILE A 343 2.56 4.06 1.71
C ILE A 343 2.54 3.28 3.03
N GLY A 344 1.42 3.33 3.78
CA GLY A 344 1.32 2.75 5.13
C GLY A 344 2.47 3.24 6.02
N GLU A 345 3.22 2.29 6.60
CA GLU A 345 4.40 2.54 7.43
C GLU A 345 5.59 3.19 6.70
N TYR A 346 5.69 2.95 5.40
CA TYR A 346 6.76 3.42 4.51
C TYR A 346 8.21 3.18 4.98
N VAL A 347 8.44 2.01 5.61
CA VAL A 347 9.76 1.60 6.11
C VAL A 347 10.40 0.53 5.24
N GLY A 348 11.67 0.75 4.91
CA GLY A 348 12.54 -0.15 4.15
C GLY A 348 12.29 -0.13 2.65
N ASN A 349 13.30 -0.56 1.88
CA ASN A 349 13.18 -0.70 0.42
C ASN A 349 12.27 -1.86 0.00
N VAL A 350 11.98 -1.93 -1.29
CA VAL A 350 11.24 -3.05 -1.89
C VAL A 350 11.90 -4.38 -1.49
N ASN A 351 11.12 -5.27 -0.87
CA ASN A 351 11.63 -6.50 -0.26
C ASN A 351 10.78 -7.73 -0.62
N ASN A 352 11.44 -8.90 -0.64
CA ASN A 352 10.85 -10.17 -1.08
C ASN A 352 11.40 -11.41 -0.34
N SER A 353 11.93 -11.25 0.87
CA SER A 353 12.60 -12.30 1.64
C SER A 353 11.76 -12.81 2.81
N ALA A 354 11.85 -14.10 3.11
CA ALA A 354 11.23 -14.66 4.32
C ALA A 354 11.72 -14.00 5.61
N ALA A 355 12.97 -13.50 5.63
CA ALA A 355 13.53 -12.79 6.78
C ALA A 355 12.88 -11.42 7.04
N THR A 356 12.33 -10.78 6.00
CA THR A 356 11.63 -9.49 6.10
C THR A 356 10.13 -9.66 6.30
N ASP A 357 9.59 -10.86 6.11
CA ASP A 357 8.15 -11.17 6.20
C ASP A 357 7.75 -11.87 7.50
N THR A 358 8.72 -12.41 8.23
CA THR A 358 8.49 -13.19 9.46
C THR A 358 8.99 -12.38 10.65
N PRO A 359 8.31 -12.42 11.82
CA PRO A 359 8.79 -11.76 13.02
C PRO A 359 10.25 -12.14 13.32
N GLY A 360 11.07 -11.11 13.52
CA GLY A 360 12.51 -11.23 13.62
C GLY A 360 13.24 -9.90 13.44
N PRO A 361 14.57 -9.87 13.71
CA PRO A 361 15.37 -8.64 13.67
C PRO A 361 15.44 -7.93 12.31
N SER A 362 15.01 -8.57 11.23
CA SER A 362 15.03 -8.03 9.85
C SER A 362 13.63 -7.75 9.30
N TRP A 363 12.58 -7.90 10.10
CA TRP A 363 11.21 -7.62 9.67
C TRP A 363 11.05 -6.20 9.10
N LEU A 364 10.23 -6.09 8.05
CA LEU A 364 9.81 -4.83 7.45
C LEU A 364 8.31 -4.91 7.13
N PRO A 365 7.49 -3.90 7.48
CA PRO A 365 6.05 -3.92 7.23
C PRO A 365 5.68 -3.61 5.77
N SER A 366 6.44 -2.73 5.11
CA SER A 366 6.03 -2.10 3.85
C SER A 366 6.82 -2.57 2.63
N ASN A 367 6.39 -2.09 1.45
CA ASN A 367 7.10 -2.24 0.17
C ASN A 367 7.32 -3.71 -0.24
N LYS A 368 6.30 -4.54 0.00
CA LYS A 368 6.35 -5.96 -0.39
C LYS A 368 6.32 -6.10 -1.92
N ASN A 369 7.30 -6.79 -2.50
CA ASN A 369 7.37 -7.01 -3.96
C ASN A 369 6.23 -7.90 -4.47
N GLY A 370 5.75 -8.88 -3.68
CA GLY A 370 4.77 -9.87 -4.12
C GLY A 370 3.59 -10.05 -3.17
N THR A 371 2.43 -10.46 -3.72
CA THR A 371 1.25 -10.87 -2.92
C THR A 371 1.58 -11.99 -1.95
N GLY A 372 2.51 -12.88 -2.31
CA GLY A 372 3.01 -13.92 -1.40
C GLY A 372 3.63 -13.34 -0.13
N ASN A 373 4.42 -12.28 -0.24
CA ASN A 373 5.13 -11.66 0.88
C ASN A 373 4.17 -10.91 1.82
N VAL A 374 3.21 -10.14 1.27
CA VAL A 374 2.12 -9.52 2.07
C VAL A 374 1.43 -10.57 2.92
N ARG A 375 1.10 -11.69 2.30
CA ARG A 375 0.33 -12.73 2.93
C ARG A 375 1.09 -13.51 3.99
N GLU A 376 2.36 -13.85 3.76
CA GLU A 376 3.17 -14.46 4.83
C GLU A 376 3.34 -13.48 6.00
N THR A 377 3.52 -12.19 5.73
CA THR A 377 3.59 -11.15 6.78
C THR A 377 2.28 -11.09 7.58
N VAL A 378 1.12 -11.02 6.91
CA VAL A 378 -0.18 -10.98 7.60
C VAL A 378 -0.46 -12.26 8.40
N ARG A 379 0.02 -13.43 7.95
CA ARG A 379 -0.15 -14.67 8.72
C ARG A 379 0.66 -14.69 10.01
N TYR A 380 1.86 -14.11 10.01
CA TYR A 380 2.83 -14.29 11.09
C TYR A 380 2.93 -13.10 12.03
N HIS A 381 2.40 -11.93 11.67
CA HIS A 381 2.30 -10.79 12.57
C HIS A 381 0.84 -10.61 13.00
N ARG A 382 0.60 -10.58 14.31
CA ARG A 382 -0.77 -10.61 14.86
C ARG A 382 -1.49 -9.26 14.77
N LEU A 383 -0.76 -8.16 14.74
CA LEU A 383 -1.28 -6.80 14.58
C LEU A 383 -1.11 -6.33 13.13
N THR A 384 -1.70 -7.03 12.16
CA THR A 384 -1.58 -6.67 10.75
C THR A 384 -2.88 -6.74 9.97
N ILE A 385 -3.03 -5.75 9.09
CA ILE A 385 -3.99 -5.74 7.99
C ILE A 385 -3.19 -5.61 6.70
N GLY A 386 -3.56 -6.36 5.67
CA GLY A 386 -3.01 -6.21 4.33
C GLY A 386 -4.08 -6.47 3.29
N TYR A 387 -3.68 -6.66 2.04
CA TYR A 387 -4.62 -6.93 0.95
C TYR A 387 -4.02 -7.88 -0.08
N VAL A 388 -4.88 -8.67 -0.70
CA VAL A 388 -4.51 -9.66 -1.72
C VAL A 388 -5.51 -9.67 -2.86
N GLY A 389 -5.10 -10.16 -4.03
CA GLY A 389 -6.05 -10.48 -5.10
C GLY A 389 -7.12 -11.43 -4.58
N GLY A 390 -8.38 -11.13 -4.85
CA GLY A 390 -9.50 -11.85 -4.25
C GLY A 390 -9.52 -13.33 -4.62
N ASP A 391 -8.98 -13.72 -5.77
CA ASP A 391 -8.86 -15.12 -6.23
C ASP A 391 -7.69 -15.87 -5.56
N SER A 392 -6.71 -15.12 -5.05
CA SER A 392 -5.44 -15.65 -4.54
C SER A 392 -5.49 -16.15 -3.09
N TRP A 393 -6.65 -16.01 -2.43
CA TRP A 393 -6.88 -16.52 -1.09
C TRP A 393 -6.81 -18.07 -1.10
N ARG A 394 -6.05 -18.69 -0.19
CA ARG A 394 -5.86 -20.16 -0.08
C ARG A 394 -6.40 -20.71 1.23
N THR A 395 -6.81 -21.97 1.21
CA THR A 395 -7.31 -22.67 2.41
C THR A 395 -6.24 -22.80 3.50
N SER A 396 -4.96 -22.73 3.13
CA SER A 396 -3.84 -22.71 4.09
C SER A 396 -3.69 -21.39 4.86
N GLU A 397 -4.42 -20.33 4.51
CA GLU A 397 -4.39 -19.01 5.18
C GLU A 397 -5.41 -18.89 6.30
N ALA A 398 -6.54 -19.56 6.09
CA ALA A 398 -7.68 -19.62 6.99
C ALA A 398 -7.34 -19.86 8.48
N PRO A 399 -6.25 -20.58 8.85
CA PRO A 399 -5.92 -20.74 10.26
C PRO A 399 -5.29 -19.50 10.93
N PHE A 400 -4.81 -18.51 10.18
CA PHE A 400 -4.07 -17.36 10.71
C PHE A 400 -4.81 -16.03 10.53
N CYS A 401 -5.46 -15.87 9.38
CA CYS A 401 -6.09 -14.63 8.96
C CYS A 401 -7.39 -14.90 8.20
N ASP A 402 -8.22 -13.88 8.04
CA ASP A 402 -9.42 -13.93 7.21
C ASP A 402 -9.62 -12.62 6.44
N ILE A 403 -10.45 -12.65 5.40
CA ILE A 403 -10.88 -11.46 4.66
C ILE A 403 -11.73 -10.60 5.58
N LEU A 404 -11.58 -9.28 5.55
CA LEU A 404 -12.47 -8.36 6.26
C LEU A 404 -13.74 -8.09 5.45
N SER A 405 -14.86 -7.89 6.14
CA SER A 405 -16.03 -7.31 5.48
C SER A 405 -15.83 -5.79 5.39
N VAL A 406 -16.13 -5.18 4.25
CA VAL A 406 -15.87 -3.75 4.01
C VAL A 406 -17.17 -2.97 3.87
N SER A 407 -17.18 -1.74 4.38
CA SER A 407 -18.29 -0.79 4.18
C SER A 407 -17.82 0.42 3.38
N LYS A 408 -18.46 0.67 2.23
CA LYS A 408 -18.19 1.86 1.41
C LYS A 408 -18.91 3.06 2.00
N ASN A 409 -18.20 3.83 2.82
CA ASN A 409 -18.68 5.04 3.49
C ASN A 409 -18.11 6.35 2.91
N LEU A 410 -17.56 6.29 1.69
CA LEU A 410 -17.08 7.48 0.98
C LEU A 410 -18.25 8.39 0.57
N ASN A 411 -17.96 9.69 0.39
CA ASN A 411 -18.92 10.71 -0.04
C ASN A 411 -20.13 10.84 0.90
N GLY A 412 -19.92 10.71 2.22
CA GLY A 412 -20.95 10.87 3.25
C GLY A 412 -21.96 9.72 3.32
N ARG A 413 -21.70 8.60 2.65
CA ARG A 413 -22.57 7.42 2.64
C ARG A 413 -22.40 6.59 3.91
N THR A 414 -23.46 5.91 4.36
CA THR A 414 -23.36 4.77 5.29
C THR A 414 -23.49 3.46 4.50
N GLY A 415 -22.39 2.74 4.32
CA GLY A 415 -22.36 1.49 3.55
C GLY A 415 -22.68 0.25 4.39
N ASP A 416 -23.06 -0.84 3.72
CA ASP A 416 -23.19 -2.15 4.34
C ASP A 416 -21.82 -2.85 4.43
N PHE A 417 -21.58 -3.59 5.51
CA PHE A 417 -20.40 -4.45 5.61
C PHE A 417 -20.60 -5.73 4.80
N ILE A 418 -19.86 -5.84 3.70
CA ILE A 418 -19.98 -6.94 2.74
C ILE A 418 -18.64 -7.62 2.47
N ARG A 419 -18.68 -8.85 1.93
CA ARG A 419 -17.50 -9.65 1.55
C ARG A 419 -17.50 -9.94 0.06
N PRO A 420 -16.37 -10.33 -0.57
CA PRO A 420 -16.32 -10.60 -2.00
C PRO A 420 -16.79 -12.05 -2.30
N ARG A 421 -18.11 -12.25 -2.43
CA ARG A 421 -18.71 -13.58 -2.63
C ARG A 421 -19.55 -13.66 -3.90
N SER A 422 -19.54 -14.84 -4.55
CA SER A 422 -20.35 -15.09 -5.75
C SER A 422 -21.59 -15.98 -5.52
N ASN A 423 -21.79 -16.47 -4.30
CA ASN A 423 -22.93 -17.32 -3.93
C ASN A 423 -23.48 -16.93 -2.55
N GLY A 424 -24.72 -17.27 -2.20
CA GLY A 424 -25.32 -17.02 -0.89
C GLY A 424 -26.85 -17.01 -0.91
N GLY A 425 -27.48 -17.78 -0.02
CA GLY A 425 -28.94 -17.81 0.18
C GLY A 425 -29.42 -16.82 1.24
N SER A 426 -30.59 -16.23 0.99
CA SER A 426 -31.29 -15.15 1.73
C SER A 426 -30.65 -13.75 1.64
N GLU A 427 -31.41 -12.84 1.02
CA GLU A 427 -31.37 -11.38 0.83
C GLU A 427 -30.04 -10.61 0.59
N ALA A 428 -28.87 -11.11 0.98
CA ALA A 428 -27.59 -10.43 0.76
C ALA A 428 -26.78 -10.97 -0.44
N GLY A 429 -27.36 -11.87 -1.24
CA GLY A 429 -26.97 -12.20 -2.62
C GLY A 429 -25.48 -12.43 -2.95
N ASN A 430 -25.17 -12.33 -4.24
CA ASN A 430 -23.82 -12.31 -4.77
C ASN A 430 -23.34 -10.87 -4.85
N THR A 431 -22.29 -10.52 -4.11
CA THR A 431 -21.83 -9.13 -4.00
C THR A 431 -20.87 -8.74 -5.12
N ILE A 432 -20.22 -9.71 -5.78
CA ILE A 432 -19.24 -9.46 -6.85
C ILE A 432 -19.93 -9.23 -8.20
N LEU A 433 -20.94 -10.01 -8.53
CA LEU A 433 -21.67 -9.89 -9.79
C LEU A 433 -22.80 -8.88 -9.66
N ASP A 434 -23.50 -8.91 -8.52
CA ASP A 434 -24.57 -7.97 -8.20
C ASP A 434 -23.97 -6.76 -7.45
N ASN A 435 -22.95 -6.13 -8.05
CA ASN A 435 -22.02 -5.18 -7.41
C ASN A 435 -22.50 -3.72 -7.31
N GLY A 436 -23.80 -3.47 -7.49
CA GLY A 436 -24.39 -2.16 -7.25
C GLY A 436 -24.55 -1.89 -5.76
N LEU A 437 -24.59 -0.61 -5.39
CA LEU A 437 -24.83 -0.15 -4.03
C LEU A 437 -26.32 -0.21 -3.68
N ARG A 438 -26.64 -0.31 -2.38
CA ARG A 438 -27.98 -0.14 -1.82
C ARG A 438 -28.62 1.14 -2.37
N GLY A 439 -29.85 0.99 -2.88
CA GLY A 439 -30.61 2.04 -3.55
C GLY A 439 -30.41 2.10 -5.06
N GLU A 440 -29.31 1.58 -5.60
CA GLU A 440 -29.11 1.48 -7.04
C GLU A 440 -30.00 0.37 -7.64
N ILE A 441 -30.36 0.52 -8.91
CA ILE A 441 -31.28 -0.40 -9.57
C ILE A 441 -30.54 -1.69 -9.95
N ASP A 442 -31.11 -2.83 -9.58
CA ASP A 442 -30.73 -4.12 -10.14
C ASP A 442 -31.18 -4.19 -11.60
N PRO A 443 -30.26 -4.28 -12.58
CA PRO A 443 -30.61 -4.29 -14.00
C PRO A 443 -31.39 -5.54 -14.43
N SER A 444 -31.39 -6.61 -13.64
CA SER A 444 -32.15 -7.84 -13.95
C SER A 444 -33.62 -7.77 -13.55
N THR A 445 -33.91 -7.11 -12.43
CA THR A 445 -35.27 -7.06 -11.85
C THR A 445 -35.92 -5.69 -11.98
N GLY A 446 -35.15 -4.62 -12.20
CA GLY A 446 -35.63 -3.23 -12.17
C GLY A 446 -35.95 -2.71 -10.77
N VAL A 447 -35.60 -3.47 -9.72
CA VAL A 447 -35.87 -3.12 -8.31
C VAL A 447 -34.61 -2.54 -7.67
N ALA A 448 -34.78 -1.60 -6.73
CA ALA A 448 -33.66 -1.06 -5.98
C ALA A 448 -33.02 -2.11 -5.06
N ARG A 449 -31.69 -2.11 -4.99
CA ARG A 449 -30.91 -3.00 -4.14
C ARG A 449 -31.13 -2.72 -2.66
N THR A 450 -31.17 -3.79 -1.88
CA THR A 450 -31.32 -3.77 -0.42
C THR A 450 -30.00 -3.94 0.32
N VAL A 451 -28.90 -4.26 -0.37
CA VAL A 451 -27.56 -4.41 0.18
C VAL A 451 -26.51 -3.87 -0.80
N ASP A 452 -25.33 -3.52 -0.28
CA ASP A 452 -24.19 -3.13 -1.11
C ASP A 452 -23.53 -4.29 -1.86
N GLY A 453 -22.93 -3.92 -2.99
CA GLY A 453 -22.08 -4.73 -3.82
C GLY A 453 -20.59 -4.45 -3.62
N TRP A 454 -19.75 -5.42 -3.96
CA TRP A 454 -18.30 -5.35 -3.81
C TRP A 454 -17.69 -4.41 -4.85
N GLN A 455 -17.01 -3.36 -4.39
CA GLN A 455 -16.46 -2.30 -5.25
C GLN A 455 -14.96 -2.05 -5.03
N ILE A 456 -14.21 -3.07 -4.57
CA ILE A 456 -12.74 -3.02 -4.51
C ILE A 456 -12.15 -3.97 -5.55
N GLY A 457 -11.44 -3.42 -6.54
CA GLY A 457 -10.84 -4.21 -7.60
C GLY A 457 -10.23 -3.36 -8.71
N GLY A 458 -9.87 -4.03 -9.82
CA GLY A 458 -9.33 -3.39 -11.01
C GLY A 458 -9.78 -4.08 -12.30
N LYS A 459 -9.81 -3.33 -13.40
CA LYS A 459 -10.04 -3.87 -14.75
C LYS A 459 -8.70 -4.36 -15.30
N ALA A 460 -8.57 -5.67 -15.45
CA ALA A 460 -7.41 -6.28 -16.07
C ALA A 460 -7.39 -6.03 -17.58
N ILE A 461 -6.22 -5.63 -18.10
CA ILE A 461 -5.99 -5.24 -19.49
C ILE A 461 -4.67 -5.79 -20.01
N PHE A 462 -4.52 -5.83 -21.33
CA PHE A 462 -3.21 -5.81 -22.00
C PHE A 462 -2.91 -4.40 -22.49
N ALA A 463 -1.83 -3.80 -21.99
CA ALA A 463 -1.29 -2.55 -22.48
C ALA A 463 -0.33 -2.85 -23.63
N THR A 464 -0.54 -2.20 -24.77
CA THR A 464 0.21 -2.45 -26.02
C THR A 464 0.62 -1.13 -26.65
N ILE A 465 1.81 -1.06 -27.24
CA ILE A 465 2.18 0.07 -28.12
C ILE A 465 1.65 -0.25 -29.51
N GLY A 466 0.66 0.54 -29.96
CA GLY A 466 -0.15 0.27 -31.13
C GLY A 466 -1.34 -0.66 -30.86
N ASN A 467 -2.37 -0.55 -31.69
CA ASN A 467 -3.63 -1.28 -31.55
C ASN A 467 -3.52 -2.68 -32.18
N PRO A 468 -3.70 -3.77 -31.40
CA PRO A 468 -3.63 -5.14 -31.93
C PRO A 468 -4.76 -5.46 -32.93
N LEU A 469 -5.90 -4.77 -32.89
CA LEU A 469 -7.00 -4.99 -33.84
C LEU A 469 -6.73 -4.41 -35.24
N LEU A 470 -5.66 -3.62 -35.43
CA LEU A 470 -5.25 -3.15 -36.76
C LEU A 470 -4.44 -4.19 -37.55
N ALA A 471 -4.12 -5.33 -36.94
CA ALA A 471 -3.57 -6.50 -37.63
C ALA A 471 -4.50 -6.99 -38.76
N PRO A 472 -3.99 -7.82 -39.69
CA PRO A 472 -4.83 -8.48 -40.69
C PRO A 472 -6.05 -9.17 -40.08
N ALA A 473 -7.15 -9.25 -40.86
CA ALA A 473 -8.37 -9.90 -40.40
C ALA A 473 -8.20 -11.42 -40.17
N ALA A 474 -7.24 -12.06 -40.82
CA ALA A 474 -6.88 -13.46 -40.56
C ALA A 474 -6.32 -13.63 -39.14
N ASP A 475 -5.51 -12.67 -38.70
CA ASP A 475 -4.85 -12.60 -37.39
C ASP A 475 -5.80 -12.06 -36.29
N GLY A 476 -7.11 -12.15 -36.49
CA GLY A 476 -8.13 -11.71 -35.54
C GLY A 476 -8.38 -10.20 -35.47
N GLY A 477 -7.77 -9.40 -36.36
CA GLY A 477 -7.99 -7.96 -36.45
C GLY A 477 -9.40 -7.55 -36.91
N TYR A 478 -9.61 -6.26 -37.16
CA TYR A 478 -10.92 -5.75 -37.59
C TYR A 478 -11.42 -6.42 -38.87
N GLY A 479 -12.69 -6.87 -38.83
CA GLY A 479 -13.31 -7.59 -39.94
C GLY A 479 -13.01 -9.09 -39.97
N TRP A 480 -12.59 -9.66 -38.84
CA TRP A 480 -12.38 -11.10 -38.67
C TRP A 480 -13.63 -11.91 -39.07
N SER A 481 -13.43 -13.00 -39.80
CA SER A 481 -14.50 -13.79 -40.41
C SER A 481 -15.36 -14.59 -39.42
N GLY A 482 -14.94 -14.69 -38.15
CA GLY A 482 -15.73 -15.30 -37.08
C GLY A 482 -16.85 -14.42 -36.53
N LEU A 483 -16.94 -13.16 -36.98
CA LEU A 483 -18.00 -12.22 -36.62
C LEU A 483 -19.21 -12.31 -37.58
N THR A 484 -20.34 -11.78 -37.15
CA THR A 484 -21.51 -11.60 -38.02
C THR A 484 -21.25 -10.54 -39.10
N PRO A 485 -21.95 -10.58 -40.26
CA PRO A 485 -21.77 -9.56 -41.30
C PRO A 485 -21.99 -8.12 -40.83
N ALA A 486 -22.89 -7.91 -39.85
CA ALA A 486 -23.15 -6.60 -39.27
C ALA A 486 -21.96 -6.12 -38.41
N GLU A 487 -21.40 -6.99 -37.58
CA GLU A 487 -20.20 -6.69 -36.78
C GLU A 487 -18.98 -6.43 -37.67
N ILE A 488 -18.77 -7.23 -38.73
CA ILE A 488 -17.70 -6.99 -39.71
C ILE A 488 -17.84 -5.60 -40.35
N THR A 489 -19.06 -5.19 -40.69
CA THR A 489 -19.33 -3.87 -41.27
C THR A 489 -18.99 -2.76 -40.27
N ALA A 490 -19.41 -2.91 -39.01
CA ALA A 490 -19.13 -1.95 -37.95
C ALA A 490 -17.63 -1.85 -37.63
N GLU A 491 -16.94 -2.98 -37.52
CA GLU A 491 -15.50 -3.04 -37.27
C GLU A 491 -14.69 -2.42 -38.41
N ASN A 492 -15.06 -2.67 -39.67
CA ASN A 492 -14.36 -2.06 -40.81
C ASN A 492 -14.59 -0.54 -40.88
N ALA A 493 -15.77 -0.06 -40.50
CA ALA A 493 -16.04 1.38 -40.40
C ALA A 493 -15.20 2.05 -39.28
N LEU A 494 -14.96 1.34 -38.17
CA LEU A 494 -14.07 1.80 -37.11
C LEU A 494 -12.60 1.76 -37.55
N ARG A 495 -12.16 0.66 -38.18
CA ARG A 495 -10.80 0.51 -38.73
C ARG A 495 -10.42 1.68 -39.64
N ALA A 496 -11.34 2.13 -40.49
CA ALA A 496 -11.10 3.22 -41.43
C ALA A 496 -10.79 4.58 -40.77
N GLN A 497 -11.07 4.74 -39.48
CA GLN A 497 -10.80 5.96 -38.72
C GLN A 497 -9.39 6.01 -38.13
N PHE A 498 -8.69 4.86 -38.07
CA PHE A 498 -7.34 4.77 -37.54
C PHE A 498 -6.28 5.00 -38.63
N PRO A 499 -5.18 5.72 -38.32
CA PRO A 499 -4.02 5.75 -39.20
C PRO A 499 -3.27 4.43 -39.17
N VAL A 500 -2.66 4.05 -40.30
CA VAL A 500 -1.90 2.78 -40.43
C VAL A 500 -0.75 2.70 -39.43
N ALA A 501 -0.13 3.83 -39.07
CA ALA A 501 0.97 3.90 -38.11
C ALA A 501 0.58 3.43 -36.69
N ALA A 502 -0.71 3.47 -36.35
CA ALA A 502 -1.23 3.03 -35.06
C ALA A 502 -1.25 1.51 -34.89
N ASN A 503 -0.90 0.72 -35.92
CA ASN A 503 -0.79 -0.73 -35.77
C ASN A 503 0.35 -1.10 -34.81
N MET A 504 0.14 -2.19 -34.08
CA MET A 504 1.17 -2.86 -33.30
C MET A 504 2.29 -3.38 -34.24
N ASP A 505 3.56 -3.21 -33.87
CA ASP A 505 4.69 -3.54 -34.77
C ASP A 505 4.88 -5.06 -34.95
N ASN A 506 4.72 -5.83 -33.87
CA ASN A 506 4.77 -7.29 -33.90
C ASN A 506 3.38 -7.88 -34.17
N ASN A 507 3.03 -8.07 -35.46
CA ASN A 507 1.74 -8.63 -35.87
C ASN A 507 1.46 -10.02 -35.27
N SER A 508 2.46 -10.89 -35.13
CA SER A 508 2.25 -12.24 -34.54
C SER A 508 1.92 -12.18 -33.05
N SER A 509 2.35 -11.11 -32.37
CA SER A 509 1.89 -10.86 -31.01
C SER A 509 0.49 -10.26 -30.95
N ALA A 510 0.15 -9.39 -31.92
CA ALA A 510 -1.23 -8.92 -32.06
C ALA A 510 -2.19 -10.10 -32.30
N GLU A 511 -1.80 -11.06 -33.15
CA GLU A 511 -2.50 -12.33 -33.38
C GLU A 511 -2.73 -13.11 -32.07
N PHE A 512 -1.68 -13.32 -31.27
CA PHE A 512 -1.78 -13.98 -29.97
C PHE A 512 -2.76 -13.27 -29.01
N LEU A 513 -2.68 -11.95 -28.91
CA LEU A 513 -3.58 -11.16 -28.05
C LEU A 513 -5.02 -11.17 -28.59
N ASN A 514 -5.20 -11.10 -29.91
CA ASN A 514 -6.49 -11.20 -30.56
C ASN A 514 -7.11 -12.59 -30.33
N ASN A 515 -6.34 -13.67 -30.36
CA ASN A 515 -6.84 -15.03 -30.06
C ASN A 515 -7.48 -15.09 -28.67
N ILE A 516 -6.80 -14.56 -27.65
CA ILE A 516 -7.31 -14.50 -26.27
C ILE A 516 -8.55 -13.61 -26.19
N THR A 517 -8.48 -12.39 -26.73
CA THR A 517 -9.53 -11.38 -26.53
C THR A 517 -10.78 -11.67 -27.36
N ARG A 518 -10.64 -12.20 -28.57
CA ARG A 518 -11.77 -12.72 -29.37
C ARG A 518 -12.45 -13.89 -28.66
N SER A 519 -11.67 -14.79 -28.06
CA SER A 519 -12.20 -15.90 -27.27
C SER A 519 -12.97 -15.43 -26.03
N ILE A 520 -12.42 -14.45 -25.28
CA ILE A 520 -13.12 -13.83 -24.14
C ILE A 520 -14.44 -13.19 -24.60
N ASN A 521 -14.43 -12.42 -25.69
CA ASN A 521 -15.64 -11.78 -26.20
C ASN A 521 -16.70 -12.82 -26.62
N ALA A 522 -16.30 -13.90 -27.28
CA ALA A 522 -17.19 -14.98 -27.67
C ALA A 522 -17.77 -15.75 -26.46
N PHE A 523 -16.94 -16.02 -25.45
CA PHE A 523 -17.39 -16.60 -24.19
C PHE A 523 -18.39 -15.66 -23.49
N ASN A 524 -18.06 -14.38 -23.39
CA ASN A 524 -18.91 -13.36 -22.75
C ASN A 524 -20.28 -13.21 -23.43
N ALA A 525 -20.37 -13.47 -24.73
CA ALA A 525 -21.62 -13.45 -25.48
C ALA A 525 -22.47 -14.71 -25.28
N ASN A 526 -21.84 -15.90 -25.29
CA ASN A 526 -22.54 -17.17 -25.10
C ASN A 526 -21.61 -18.28 -24.56
N PRO A 527 -21.49 -18.45 -23.23
CA PRO A 527 -20.62 -19.46 -22.63
C PRO A 527 -20.87 -20.91 -23.04
N THR A 528 -22.08 -21.26 -23.47
CA THR A 528 -22.45 -22.66 -23.79
C THR A 528 -22.23 -23.05 -25.24
N ASN A 529 -21.78 -22.12 -26.09
CA ASN A 529 -21.45 -22.43 -27.47
C ASN A 529 -20.26 -23.41 -27.53
N PRO A 530 -20.34 -24.53 -28.26
CA PRO A 530 -19.25 -25.51 -28.33
C PRO A 530 -17.89 -24.94 -28.75
N ILE A 531 -17.86 -23.84 -29.52
CA ILE A 531 -16.60 -23.17 -29.91
C ILE A 531 -15.85 -22.55 -28.72
N ASN A 532 -16.55 -22.31 -27.61
CA ASN A 532 -15.97 -21.72 -26.42
C ASN A 532 -15.42 -22.78 -25.45
N LEU A 533 -15.66 -24.07 -25.70
CA LEU A 533 -15.14 -25.17 -24.88
C LEU A 533 -13.63 -25.31 -25.08
N PHE A 534 -12.89 -25.41 -23.97
CA PHE A 534 -11.43 -25.43 -23.91
C PHE A 534 -10.77 -24.20 -24.56
N SER A 535 -11.50 -23.09 -24.68
CA SER A 535 -10.97 -21.85 -25.25
C SER A 535 -10.25 -21.00 -24.20
N PRO A 536 -9.35 -20.07 -24.61
CA PRO A 536 -8.73 -19.12 -23.68
C PRO A 536 -9.74 -18.35 -22.81
N GLY A 537 -10.89 -17.97 -23.40
CA GLY A 537 -11.95 -17.21 -22.75
C GLY A 537 -12.69 -17.99 -21.66
N GLU A 538 -13.00 -19.27 -21.90
CA GLU A 538 -13.57 -20.14 -20.86
C GLU A 538 -12.60 -20.28 -19.68
N PHE A 539 -11.32 -20.54 -19.98
CA PHE A 539 -10.31 -20.67 -18.93
C PHE A 539 -10.16 -19.39 -18.11
N ALA A 540 -10.11 -18.22 -18.76
CA ALA A 540 -10.07 -16.93 -18.07
C ALA A 540 -11.28 -16.73 -17.14
N ALA A 541 -12.48 -17.14 -17.56
CA ALA A 541 -13.70 -17.04 -16.75
C ALA A 541 -13.76 -18.00 -15.54
N THR A 542 -12.90 -19.01 -15.47
CA THR A 542 -12.76 -19.86 -14.27
C THR A 542 -11.94 -19.21 -13.16
N LEU A 543 -11.07 -18.26 -13.53
CA LEU A 543 -10.12 -17.61 -12.63
C LEU A 543 -10.52 -16.17 -12.30
N LEU A 544 -11.05 -15.43 -13.28
CA LEU A 544 -11.38 -14.01 -13.20
C LEU A 544 -12.87 -13.78 -13.43
N ILE A 545 -13.33 -12.53 -13.24
CA ILE A 545 -14.73 -12.15 -13.48
C ILE A 545 -14.88 -11.51 -14.87
N PRO A 546 -15.57 -12.15 -15.83
CA PRO A 546 -16.00 -11.50 -17.06
C PRO A 546 -16.63 -10.13 -16.81
N LEU A 547 -16.18 -9.11 -17.56
CA LEU A 547 -16.72 -7.74 -17.41
C LEU A 547 -18.22 -7.70 -17.68
N THR A 548 -18.72 -8.50 -18.63
CA THR A 548 -20.14 -8.58 -18.97
C THR A 548 -21.00 -9.28 -17.90
N ALA A 549 -20.39 -9.91 -16.90
CA ALA A 549 -21.12 -10.59 -15.83
C ALA A 549 -21.40 -9.69 -14.62
N THR A 550 -20.82 -8.49 -14.56
CA THR A 550 -21.04 -7.53 -13.47
C THR A 550 -22.16 -6.55 -13.81
N ASP A 551 -22.92 -6.12 -12.81
CA ASP A 551 -24.01 -5.15 -13.01
C ASP A 551 -23.50 -3.73 -13.21
N TYR A 552 -22.38 -3.40 -12.57
CA TYR A 552 -21.75 -2.09 -12.63
C TYR A 552 -20.25 -2.24 -12.94
N LEU A 553 -19.71 -1.33 -13.75
CA LEU A 553 -18.29 -1.28 -14.08
C LEU A 553 -17.61 -0.08 -13.44
N GLN A 554 -16.40 -0.32 -12.95
CA GLN A 554 -15.55 0.71 -12.36
C GLN A 554 -15.16 1.76 -13.41
N GLY A 555 -15.35 3.02 -13.05
CA GLY A 555 -14.96 4.20 -13.80
C GLY A 555 -13.46 4.37 -13.90
N ASN A 556 -13.02 5.40 -14.62
CA ASN A 556 -11.60 5.71 -14.77
C ASN A 556 -11.04 6.44 -13.54
N ASP A 557 -11.89 7.01 -12.70
CA ASP A 557 -11.56 7.62 -11.41
C ASP A 557 -11.30 6.59 -10.30
N GLY A 558 -11.68 5.33 -10.52
CA GLY A 558 -11.46 4.21 -9.60
C GLY A 558 -12.52 4.05 -8.52
N VAL A 559 -13.14 5.14 -8.07
CA VAL A 559 -14.14 5.09 -6.99
C VAL A 559 -15.58 4.97 -7.48
N THR A 560 -15.91 5.47 -8.68
CA THR A 560 -17.28 5.44 -9.20
C THR A 560 -17.55 4.16 -9.98
N PHE A 561 -18.74 3.58 -9.81
CA PHE A 561 -19.19 2.39 -10.54
C PHE A 561 -20.44 2.76 -11.34
N GLY A 562 -20.35 2.72 -12.67
CA GLY A 562 -21.46 3.04 -13.57
C GLY A 562 -22.19 1.80 -14.04
N LEU A 563 -23.48 1.92 -14.38
CA LEU A 563 -24.29 0.81 -14.90
C LEU A 563 -23.62 0.17 -16.12
N ASN A 564 -23.46 -1.15 -16.10
CA ASN A 564 -22.85 -1.89 -17.19
C ASN A 564 -23.84 -2.12 -18.34
N SER A 565 -23.82 -1.26 -19.35
CA SER A 565 -24.66 -1.44 -20.55
C SER A 565 -24.28 -2.67 -21.39
N GLY A 566 -23.06 -3.21 -21.21
CA GLY A 566 -22.58 -4.42 -21.87
C GLY A 566 -22.87 -5.70 -21.10
N ARG A 567 -23.66 -5.63 -20.03
CA ARG A 567 -24.03 -6.77 -19.19
C ARG A 567 -24.79 -7.84 -19.97
N VAL A 568 -24.40 -9.10 -19.76
CA VAL A 568 -25.07 -10.29 -20.31
C VAL A 568 -25.57 -11.15 -19.15
N GLN A 569 -26.88 -11.13 -18.88
CA GLN A 569 -27.52 -11.90 -17.80
C GLN A 569 -27.13 -13.39 -17.85
N PHE A 570 -27.17 -13.96 -19.05
CA PHE A 570 -26.83 -15.36 -19.26
C PHE A 570 -25.41 -15.69 -18.78
N THR A 571 -24.43 -14.83 -19.06
CA THR A 571 -23.04 -15.00 -18.63
C THR A 571 -22.93 -14.89 -17.12
N GLN A 572 -23.61 -13.91 -16.50
CA GLN A 572 -23.68 -13.76 -15.05
C GLN A 572 -24.23 -15.01 -14.36
N ASP A 573 -25.29 -15.60 -14.88
CA ASP A 573 -25.92 -16.80 -14.31
C ASP A 573 -25.01 -18.03 -14.42
N ASN A 574 -24.32 -18.20 -15.57
CA ASN A 574 -23.43 -19.34 -15.80
C ASN A 574 -22.20 -19.31 -14.87
N ILE A 575 -21.66 -18.14 -14.55
CA ILE A 575 -20.41 -18.06 -13.76
C ILE A 575 -20.62 -18.02 -12.25
N ARG A 576 -21.86 -17.78 -11.77
CA ARG A 576 -22.20 -17.57 -10.35
C ARG A 576 -21.67 -18.68 -9.43
N GLY A 577 -21.67 -19.92 -9.91
CA GLY A 577 -21.19 -21.11 -9.19
C GLY A 577 -19.83 -21.67 -9.60
N THR A 578 -19.19 -21.13 -10.65
CA THR A 578 -17.94 -21.70 -11.20
C THR A 578 -16.69 -20.93 -10.80
N VAL A 579 -16.83 -19.69 -10.32
CA VAL A 579 -15.72 -18.87 -9.84
C VAL A 579 -15.30 -19.24 -8.40
N VAL A 580 -14.04 -18.95 -8.08
CA VAL A 580 -13.43 -19.22 -6.75
C VAL A 580 -14.17 -18.57 -5.57
N TYR A 581 -14.90 -17.48 -5.82
CA TYR A 581 -15.66 -16.70 -4.82
C TYR A 581 -16.95 -17.37 -4.32
N SER A 582 -17.31 -18.53 -4.86
CA SER A 582 -18.48 -19.30 -4.42
C SER A 582 -18.22 -20.09 -3.13
N GLN A 583 -16.95 -20.20 -2.73
CA GLN A 583 -16.50 -21.01 -1.60
C GLN A 583 -16.91 -20.42 -0.24
N ALA A 584 -17.13 -21.30 0.76
CA ALA A 584 -17.64 -20.93 2.08
C ALA A 584 -16.83 -19.83 2.80
N ARG A 585 -15.51 -19.81 2.62
CA ARG A 585 -14.60 -18.80 3.21
C ARG A 585 -14.85 -17.35 2.79
N TYR A 586 -15.51 -17.13 1.65
CA TYR A 586 -15.92 -15.78 1.24
C TYR A 586 -17.25 -15.35 1.87
N GLN A 587 -17.99 -16.27 2.51
CA GLN A 587 -19.34 -16.03 3.01
C GLN A 587 -19.37 -15.33 4.36
N ALA A 588 -18.50 -15.73 5.29
CA ALA A 588 -18.46 -15.16 6.63
C ALA A 588 -17.07 -15.30 7.26
N PHE A 589 -16.75 -14.34 8.12
CA PHE A 589 -15.50 -14.32 8.88
C PHE A 589 -15.39 -15.52 9.84
N GLY A 590 -14.24 -16.17 9.90
CA GLY A 590 -13.96 -17.30 10.79
C GLY A 590 -14.51 -18.65 10.32
N THR A 591 -15.11 -18.73 9.12
CA THR A 591 -15.69 -19.98 8.59
C THR A 591 -14.72 -20.83 7.77
N SER A 592 -13.47 -20.38 7.65
CA SER A 592 -12.53 -20.83 6.61
C SER A 592 -11.74 -22.12 6.93
N GLY A 593 -12.00 -22.78 8.06
CA GLY A 593 -11.51 -24.14 8.36
C GLY A 593 -12.58 -25.21 8.05
N ASN A 594 -12.21 -26.27 7.31
CA ASN A 594 -13.06 -27.42 6.99
C ASN A 594 -14.06 -27.78 8.11
N GLY A 595 -15.33 -27.37 7.94
CA GLY A 595 -16.48 -28.07 8.50
C GLY A 595 -16.75 -27.97 9.99
N ALA A 596 -16.31 -26.93 10.71
CA ALA A 596 -16.81 -26.67 12.06
C ALA A 596 -17.49 -25.30 12.14
N ALA A 597 -18.73 -25.21 11.66
CA ALA A 597 -19.68 -24.28 12.27
C ALA A 597 -19.74 -24.65 13.77
N GLY A 598 -19.10 -23.83 14.62
CA GLY A 598 -19.08 -24.06 16.07
C GLY A 598 -17.72 -24.22 16.75
N ALA A 599 -16.58 -23.92 16.11
CA ALA A 599 -15.39 -23.61 16.90
C ALA A 599 -15.58 -22.24 17.58
N ALA A 600 -16.12 -22.25 18.80
CA ALA A 600 -16.12 -21.08 19.65
C ALA A 600 -14.67 -20.56 19.79
N GLY A 601 -14.39 -19.39 19.21
CA GLY A 601 -13.17 -18.61 19.41
C GLY A 601 -12.24 -18.54 18.20
N ASN A 602 -12.51 -17.64 17.23
CA ASN A 602 -11.62 -17.24 16.13
C ASN A 602 -10.30 -16.64 16.66
N VAL A 603 -9.43 -17.49 17.23
CA VAL A 603 -8.19 -17.10 17.93
C VAL A 603 -6.95 -17.23 17.05
N GLY A 604 -7.09 -17.91 15.91
CA GLY A 604 -6.00 -18.18 14.97
C GLY A 604 -4.96 -19.19 15.48
N GLN A 605 -3.83 -19.23 14.80
CA GLN A 605 -2.68 -20.08 15.14
C GLN A 605 -1.48 -19.24 15.60
N ALA A 606 -0.59 -19.88 16.38
CA ALA A 606 0.67 -19.32 16.80
C ALA A 606 1.50 -18.94 15.56
N PRO A 607 2.10 -17.74 15.53
CA PRO A 607 2.89 -17.29 14.40
C PRO A 607 4.17 -18.11 14.23
N ARG A 608 4.99 -17.76 13.24
CA ARG A 608 6.33 -18.31 13.06
C ARG A 608 7.31 -17.17 13.29
N ARG A 609 8.45 -17.41 13.93
CA ARG A 609 9.56 -16.44 13.98
C ARG A 609 10.72 -16.95 13.14
N VAL A 610 11.66 -16.07 12.80
CA VAL A 610 12.91 -16.45 12.11
C VAL A 610 13.67 -17.46 12.97
N THR A 611 14.07 -18.60 12.40
CA THR A 611 14.88 -19.61 13.12
C THR A 611 16.36 -19.22 13.12
N GLY A 612 17.13 -19.78 14.05
CA GLY A 612 18.56 -19.47 14.22
C GLY A 612 18.84 -18.22 15.05
N GLN A 613 17.81 -17.59 15.61
CA GLN A 613 17.90 -16.43 16.50
C GLN A 613 17.81 -16.84 17.97
N THR A 614 18.10 -15.89 18.86
CA THR A 614 17.83 -15.98 20.30
C THR A 614 16.76 -14.97 20.65
N TYR A 615 15.67 -15.44 21.26
CA TYR A 615 14.53 -14.60 21.65
C TYR A 615 14.42 -14.42 23.16
N SER A 616 13.68 -13.39 23.60
CA SER A 616 13.48 -13.05 25.02
C SER A 616 12.80 -14.15 25.85
N ASP A 617 12.13 -15.10 25.19
CA ASP A 617 11.49 -16.27 25.81
C ASP A 617 12.45 -17.46 26.06
N GLY A 618 13.74 -17.26 25.81
CA GLY A 618 14.79 -18.27 25.94
C GLY A 618 14.88 -19.25 24.77
N THR A 619 14.05 -19.09 23.73
CA THR A 619 14.13 -19.90 22.51
C THR A 619 15.42 -19.60 21.77
N THR A 620 16.19 -20.64 21.40
CA THR A 620 17.48 -20.52 20.71
C THR A 620 17.64 -21.51 19.56
N GLY A 621 18.49 -21.16 18.60
CA GLY A 621 18.91 -22.06 17.52
C GLY A 621 17.76 -22.41 16.58
N ALA A 622 17.66 -23.68 16.18
CA ALA A 622 16.66 -24.15 15.21
C ALA A 622 15.29 -24.47 15.81
N ALA A 623 15.00 -24.02 17.04
CA ALA A 623 13.72 -24.25 17.70
C ALA A 623 12.55 -23.62 16.92
N THR A 624 11.37 -24.26 17.00
CA THR A 624 10.14 -23.86 16.26
C THR A 624 8.95 -23.70 17.20
N THR A 625 9.22 -23.12 18.38
CA THR A 625 8.29 -22.99 19.49
C THR A 625 8.34 -21.58 20.10
N PHE A 626 7.34 -21.26 20.91
CA PHE A 626 7.38 -20.20 21.91
C PHE A 626 7.34 -20.83 23.31
N THR A 627 8.03 -20.22 24.26
CA THR A 627 7.93 -20.57 25.68
C THR A 627 6.75 -19.85 26.31
N LEU A 628 5.87 -20.57 26.98
CA LEU A 628 4.72 -20.03 27.70
C LEU A 628 5.11 -19.63 29.13
N GLN A 629 4.30 -18.79 29.76
CA GLN A 629 4.49 -18.37 31.16
C GLN A 629 4.61 -19.53 32.15
N ASP A 630 3.92 -20.64 31.90
CA ASP A 630 3.98 -21.84 32.77
C ASP A 630 5.21 -22.74 32.50
N GLY A 631 6.14 -22.28 31.64
CA GLY A 631 7.34 -23.01 31.23
C GLY A 631 7.10 -24.10 30.18
N THR A 632 5.84 -24.35 29.78
CA THR A 632 5.55 -25.24 28.64
C THR A 632 5.77 -24.52 27.31
N THR A 633 5.65 -25.22 26.19
CA THR A 633 5.88 -24.63 24.86
C THR A 633 4.66 -24.76 23.96
N VAL A 634 4.51 -23.81 23.05
CA VAL A 634 3.56 -23.89 21.93
C VAL A 634 4.33 -23.89 20.61
N GLY A 635 4.01 -24.84 19.73
CA GLY A 635 4.65 -24.95 18.42
C GLY A 635 4.14 -23.90 17.42
N TYR A 636 4.98 -23.53 16.47
CA TYR A 636 4.61 -22.71 15.32
C TYR A 636 3.41 -23.34 14.57
N GLY A 637 2.36 -22.55 14.32
CA GLY A 637 1.13 -23.02 13.69
C GLY A 637 0.20 -23.84 14.61
N ALA A 638 0.46 -23.92 15.92
CA ALA A 638 -0.49 -24.53 16.85
C ALA A 638 -1.70 -23.60 17.08
N ALA A 639 -2.89 -24.16 17.32
CA ALA A 639 -4.09 -23.36 17.60
C ALA A 639 -3.98 -22.62 18.94
N LEU A 640 -4.35 -21.33 18.95
CA LEU A 640 -4.36 -20.48 20.16
C LEU A 640 -5.70 -20.54 20.93
N SER A 641 -6.30 -21.72 20.97
CA SER A 641 -7.63 -21.95 21.53
C SER A 641 -7.61 -22.52 22.95
N GLY A 642 -8.75 -22.46 23.64
CA GLY A 642 -8.90 -23.04 24.98
C GLY A 642 -8.02 -22.33 26.00
N ALA A 643 -7.03 -23.04 26.56
CA ALA A 643 -6.13 -22.49 27.58
C ALA A 643 -5.23 -21.35 27.07
N LEU A 644 -5.02 -21.22 25.75
CA LEU A 644 -4.23 -20.16 25.10
C LEU A 644 -5.07 -18.96 24.63
N SER A 645 -6.32 -18.86 25.07
CA SER A 645 -7.25 -17.81 24.62
C SER A 645 -6.82 -16.38 24.94
N LEU A 646 -5.92 -16.18 25.91
CA LEU A 646 -5.30 -14.86 26.16
C LEU A 646 -4.51 -14.36 24.96
N ASN A 647 -3.97 -15.25 24.12
CA ASN A 647 -3.28 -14.85 22.89
C ASN A 647 -4.23 -14.55 21.72
N ARG A 648 -5.55 -14.51 21.95
CA ARG A 648 -6.56 -14.26 20.90
C ARG A 648 -6.39 -12.89 20.29
N VAL A 649 -6.48 -11.82 21.08
CA VAL A 649 -6.29 -10.44 20.64
C VAL A 649 -4.92 -10.00 21.13
N MET A 650 -4.09 -9.50 20.22
CA MET A 650 -2.78 -8.99 20.60
C MET A 650 -2.95 -7.74 21.47
N GLY A 651 -2.20 -7.60 22.55
CA GLY A 651 -2.33 -6.47 23.48
C GLY A 651 -3.53 -6.49 24.42
N ASP A 652 -4.38 -7.52 24.41
CA ASP A 652 -5.45 -7.75 25.39
C ASP A 652 -4.87 -8.40 26.65
N PHE A 653 -4.19 -7.60 27.48
CA PHE A 653 -3.52 -8.04 28.69
C PHE A 653 -4.49 -8.20 29.89
N ASN A 654 -5.74 -7.79 29.78
CA ASN A 654 -6.73 -8.08 30.83
C ASN A 654 -7.71 -9.21 30.45
N ASN A 655 -7.62 -9.71 29.21
CA ASN A 655 -8.45 -10.76 28.63
C ASN A 655 -9.95 -10.43 28.58
N ASP A 656 -10.29 -9.15 28.38
CA ASP A 656 -11.66 -8.67 28.19
C ASP A 656 -12.12 -8.72 26.72
N GLY A 657 -11.19 -9.03 25.80
CA GLY A 657 -11.43 -9.11 24.36
C GLY A 657 -11.17 -7.81 23.60
N LEU A 658 -10.70 -6.77 24.28
CA LEU A 658 -10.36 -5.48 23.73
C LEU A 658 -8.89 -5.17 23.99
N ARG A 659 -8.35 -4.26 23.21
CA ARG A 659 -7.01 -3.67 23.41
C ARG A 659 -7.23 -2.19 23.66
N ASN A 660 -7.05 -1.75 24.91
CA ASN A 660 -7.36 -0.39 25.35
C ASN A 660 -6.56 -0.02 26.62
N LEU A 661 -6.74 1.20 27.13
CA LEU A 661 -6.02 1.70 28.32
C LEU A 661 -6.07 0.78 29.56
N ASN A 662 -7.10 -0.06 29.71
CA ASN A 662 -7.22 -0.98 30.85
C ASN A 662 -6.20 -2.13 30.81
N ASP A 663 -5.48 -2.29 29.71
CA ASP A 663 -4.42 -3.30 29.54
C ASP A 663 -3.08 -2.88 30.15
N ALA A 664 -2.87 -1.59 30.46
CA ALA A 664 -1.57 -1.05 30.87
C ALA A 664 -0.95 -1.79 32.07
N ALA A 665 -1.75 -2.06 33.12
CA ALA A 665 -1.26 -2.78 34.30
C ALA A 665 -0.80 -4.20 33.95
N GLY A 666 -1.50 -4.85 33.02
CA GLY A 666 -1.15 -6.19 32.56
C GLY A 666 0.04 -6.24 31.62
N LEU A 667 0.13 -5.27 30.72
CA LEU A 667 1.27 -5.04 29.83
C LEU A 667 2.57 -4.90 30.63
N ILE A 668 2.58 -4.02 31.63
CA ILE A 668 3.76 -3.79 32.46
C ILE A 668 4.09 -5.00 33.33
N ALA A 669 3.09 -5.68 33.88
CA ALA A 669 3.34 -6.91 34.63
C ALA A 669 3.94 -8.02 33.76
N ALA A 670 3.49 -8.15 32.50
CA ALA A 670 4.06 -9.09 31.53
C ALA A 670 5.50 -8.71 31.14
N TRP A 671 5.77 -7.41 30.96
CA TRP A 671 7.12 -6.93 30.69
C TRP A 671 8.06 -7.22 31.85
N THR A 672 7.62 -6.98 33.09
CA THR A 672 8.40 -7.26 34.31
C THR A 672 8.68 -8.75 34.48
N ASP A 673 7.69 -9.63 34.22
CA ASP A 673 7.89 -11.09 34.21
C ASP A 673 9.03 -11.49 33.27
N ARG A 674 9.12 -10.84 32.11
CA ARG A 674 10.12 -11.16 31.08
C ARG A 674 11.50 -10.57 31.35
N ASN A 675 11.56 -9.37 31.93
CA ASN A 675 12.81 -8.61 32.05
C ASN A 675 13.48 -8.71 33.43
N ASP A 676 12.70 -8.80 34.51
CA ASP A 676 13.22 -8.77 35.89
C ASP A 676 13.36 -10.16 36.51
N GLY A 677 12.87 -11.21 35.83
CA GLY A 677 12.96 -12.60 36.29
C GLY A 677 12.17 -12.90 37.57
N ALA A 678 11.49 -11.91 38.13
CA ALA A 678 10.48 -12.10 39.15
C ALA A 678 9.21 -12.59 38.47
N THR A 679 8.72 -13.78 38.81
CA THR A 679 7.41 -14.25 38.35
C THR A 679 6.34 -13.33 38.92
N VAL A 680 5.94 -12.33 38.13
CA VAL A 680 4.82 -11.47 38.48
C VAL A 680 3.56 -12.21 38.12
N THR A 681 2.67 -12.39 39.11
CA THR A 681 1.37 -13.01 38.84
C THR A 681 0.49 -12.02 38.09
N TRP A 682 0.56 -12.08 36.76
CA TRP A 682 -0.36 -11.38 35.87
C TRP A 682 -1.28 -12.45 35.26
N ASN A 683 -2.58 -12.38 35.58
CA ASN A 683 -3.59 -13.39 35.23
C ASN A 683 -3.30 -14.82 35.73
N ALA A 684 -3.34 -15.01 37.06
CA ALA A 684 -3.06 -16.28 37.74
C ALA A 684 -3.73 -17.51 37.09
N GLY A 685 -2.91 -18.46 36.62
CA GLY A 685 -3.38 -19.75 36.09
C GLY A 685 -3.60 -19.83 34.57
N SER A 686 -3.27 -18.77 33.83
CA SER A 686 -3.45 -18.69 32.38
C SER A 686 -2.23 -19.23 31.62
N LYS A 687 -2.43 -19.99 30.54
CA LYS A 687 -1.34 -20.32 29.60
C LYS A 687 -1.29 -19.20 28.56
N ALA A 688 -0.23 -18.40 28.54
CA ALA A 688 -0.02 -17.39 27.51
C ALA A 688 1.45 -17.37 27.07
N SER A 689 1.69 -17.08 25.80
CA SER A 689 2.99 -16.57 25.35
C SER A 689 2.96 -15.06 25.42
N ILE A 690 3.91 -14.47 26.11
CA ILE A 690 4.02 -13.01 26.24
C ILE A 690 4.46 -12.40 24.90
N GLU A 691 5.33 -13.11 24.18
CA GLU A 691 5.88 -12.71 22.89
C GLU A 691 4.79 -12.66 21.82
N ILE A 692 3.87 -13.64 21.82
CA ILE A 692 2.72 -13.60 20.91
C ILE A 692 1.76 -12.45 21.25
N LEU A 693 1.62 -12.12 22.54
CA LEU A 693 0.68 -11.09 23.00
C LEU A 693 1.22 -9.67 22.83
N GLY A 694 2.53 -9.49 23.00
CA GLY A 694 3.16 -8.19 23.19
C GLY A 694 4.17 -7.77 22.12
N ASP A 695 4.61 -8.62 21.19
CA ASP A 695 5.60 -8.28 20.12
C ASP A 695 5.03 -7.32 19.06
N PHE A 696 4.66 -6.11 19.51
CA PHE A 696 4.07 -5.07 18.67
C PHE A 696 5.09 -4.54 17.67
N SER A 697 6.39 -4.62 17.98
CA SER A 697 7.44 -4.18 17.10
C SER A 697 7.85 -5.21 16.04
N GLY A 698 7.22 -6.40 16.04
CA GLY A 698 7.40 -7.45 15.05
C GLY A 698 8.84 -7.98 14.94
N ASP A 699 9.69 -7.71 15.92
CA ASP A 699 11.08 -8.14 15.93
C ASP A 699 11.24 -9.57 16.47
N GLY A 700 10.13 -10.17 16.92
CA GLY A 700 10.06 -11.50 17.49
C GLY A 700 10.22 -11.53 19.01
N ASN A 701 10.40 -10.39 19.67
CA ASN A 701 10.61 -10.27 21.10
C ASN A 701 9.51 -9.48 21.78
N PHE A 702 9.40 -9.70 23.08
CA PHE A 702 8.78 -8.77 24.00
C PHE A 702 9.71 -8.68 25.20
N GLY A 703 10.53 -7.64 25.26
CA GLY A 703 11.58 -7.49 26.28
C GLY A 703 12.98 -7.98 25.85
N ARG A 704 13.87 -8.13 26.82
CA ARG A 704 15.33 -8.20 26.66
C ARG A 704 15.84 -9.35 25.76
N VAL A 705 16.66 -8.98 24.77
CA VAL A 705 17.70 -9.86 24.18
C VAL A 705 19.08 -9.28 24.53
N GLY A 706 19.90 -10.04 25.26
CA GLY A 706 21.21 -9.56 25.71
C GLY A 706 21.16 -8.79 27.03
N ALA A 707 21.91 -7.69 27.15
CA ALA A 707 22.18 -7.02 28.43
C ALA A 707 21.33 -5.76 28.71
N ASN A 708 20.36 -5.41 27.85
CA ASN A 708 19.47 -4.24 27.98
C ASN A 708 18.00 -4.63 27.76
N ALA A 709 17.10 -4.12 28.58
CA ALA A 709 15.67 -4.43 28.44
C ALA A 709 15.09 -3.65 27.26
N ASP A 710 14.37 -4.35 26.40
CA ASP A 710 13.67 -3.73 25.27
C ASP A 710 12.35 -3.12 25.76
N ARG A 711 12.15 -1.83 25.50
CA ARG A 711 10.94 -1.07 25.86
C ARG A 711 10.11 -0.69 24.63
N MET A 712 10.54 -1.06 23.43
CA MET A 712 9.95 -0.62 22.16
C MET A 712 8.51 -1.09 22.00
N ASP A 713 8.18 -2.30 22.42
CA ASP A 713 6.81 -2.79 22.36
C ASP A 713 5.88 -2.01 23.30
N VAL A 714 6.33 -1.74 24.53
CA VAL A 714 5.54 -0.97 25.50
C VAL A 714 5.37 0.48 25.01
N ARG A 715 6.41 1.05 24.39
CA ARG A 715 6.35 2.36 23.76
C ARG A 715 5.36 2.37 22.60
N TYR A 716 5.41 1.37 21.72
CA TYR A 716 4.45 1.23 20.62
C TYR A 716 3.02 1.18 21.14
N TRP A 717 2.79 0.42 22.21
CA TRP A 717 1.47 0.34 22.82
C TRP A 717 0.99 1.70 23.34
N ALA A 718 1.83 2.42 24.09
CA ALA A 718 1.48 3.75 24.62
C ALA A 718 1.24 4.78 23.51
N ASP A 719 1.99 4.68 22.42
CA ASP A 719 1.94 5.63 21.31
C ASP A 719 0.81 5.38 20.31
N GLY A 720 0.31 4.14 20.22
CA GLY A 720 -0.61 3.77 19.14
C GLY A 720 -1.72 2.78 19.49
N LEU A 721 -1.70 2.14 20.66
CA LEU A 721 -2.68 1.09 21.02
C LEU A 721 -3.45 1.40 22.31
N ALA A 722 -3.11 2.49 22.99
CA ALA A 722 -3.75 3.00 24.18
C ALA A 722 -5.10 3.67 23.88
N ILE A 723 -6.03 2.90 23.32
CA ILE A 723 -7.38 3.38 23.01
C ILE A 723 -8.13 3.66 24.32
N ASP A 724 -8.68 4.86 24.46
CA ASP A 724 -9.56 5.19 25.57
C ASP A 724 -10.92 4.50 25.39
N PRO A 725 -11.34 3.64 26.35
CA PRO A 725 -12.62 2.95 26.26
C PRO A 725 -13.83 3.89 26.32
N ALA A 726 -13.70 5.12 26.80
CA ALA A 726 -14.80 6.08 26.84
C ALA A 726 -15.07 6.74 25.48
N THR A 727 -14.01 7.14 24.77
CA THR A 727 -14.10 7.81 23.47
C THR A 727 -13.97 6.87 22.27
N GLY A 728 -13.33 5.71 22.44
CA GLY A 728 -12.96 4.81 21.36
C GLY A 728 -11.81 5.33 20.48
N LYS A 729 -11.09 6.35 20.94
CA LYS A 729 -9.96 7.00 20.25
C LYS A 729 -8.66 6.75 21.00
N LEU A 730 -7.53 6.86 20.31
CA LEU A 730 -6.21 6.89 20.93
C LEU A 730 -6.12 8.11 21.86
N ASP A 731 -5.61 7.89 23.07
CA ASP A 731 -5.19 8.97 23.97
C ASP A 731 -3.75 8.68 24.42
N ARG A 732 -2.78 9.31 23.75
CA ARG A 732 -1.36 9.12 24.04
C ARG A 732 -1.04 9.56 25.46
N LYS A 733 -1.53 10.72 25.90
CA LYS A 733 -1.28 11.25 27.25
C LYS A 733 -1.73 10.27 28.33
N ALA A 734 -2.93 9.72 28.22
CA ALA A 734 -3.42 8.70 29.14
C ALA A 734 -2.62 7.39 29.02
N GLY A 735 -2.24 6.97 27.81
CA GLY A 735 -1.44 5.78 27.56
C GLY A 735 -0.08 5.80 28.27
N PHE A 736 0.69 6.86 28.07
CA PHE A 736 1.99 7.05 28.74
C PHE A 736 1.83 7.18 30.26
N THR A 737 0.81 7.91 30.72
CA THR A 737 0.51 8.04 32.16
C THR A 737 0.19 6.68 32.79
N ALA A 738 -0.59 5.83 32.10
CA ALA A 738 -0.98 4.51 32.58
C ALA A 738 0.22 3.56 32.67
N VAL A 739 1.14 3.62 31.70
CA VAL A 739 2.41 2.86 31.72
C VAL A 739 3.26 3.23 32.94
N ASP A 740 3.54 4.53 33.14
CA ASP A 740 4.36 4.98 34.27
C ASP A 740 3.70 4.70 35.62
N THR A 741 2.37 4.84 35.70
CA THR A 741 1.60 4.52 36.90
C THR A 741 1.67 3.04 37.24
N ALA A 742 1.54 2.17 36.25
CA ALA A 742 1.64 0.72 36.43
C ALA A 742 3.05 0.28 36.82
N PHE A 743 4.09 0.94 36.29
CA PHE A 743 5.48 0.67 36.65
C PHE A 743 5.86 1.26 38.02
N GLY A 744 5.23 2.36 38.43
CA GLY A 744 5.55 3.09 39.65
C GLY A 744 6.69 4.10 39.48
N GLY A 745 6.84 4.70 38.30
CA GLY A 745 7.87 5.70 38.02
C GLY A 745 8.12 5.88 36.52
N ASN A 746 9.21 6.57 36.18
CA ASN A 746 9.66 6.80 34.80
C ASN A 746 10.06 5.48 34.12
N PHE A 747 9.12 4.84 33.40
CA PHE A 747 9.34 3.53 32.80
C PHE A 747 10.40 3.59 31.68
N PHE A 748 10.33 4.63 30.85
CA PHE A 748 11.19 4.80 29.67
C PHE A 748 12.59 5.31 30.01
N GLY A 749 12.78 5.88 31.21
CA GLY A 749 14.06 6.49 31.60
C GLY A 749 14.27 7.88 30.98
N THR A 750 13.18 8.54 30.58
CA THR A 750 13.21 9.83 29.90
C THR A 750 13.73 10.95 30.79
N VAL A 751 14.56 11.83 30.24
CA VAL A 751 15.13 13.00 30.90
C VAL A 751 14.54 14.25 30.26
N LEU A 752 14.29 15.29 31.06
CA LEU A 752 13.81 16.56 30.56
C LEU A 752 14.99 17.51 30.35
N ALA A 753 14.94 18.35 29.31
CA ALA A 753 16.01 19.32 29.08
C ALA A 753 16.13 20.35 30.21
N THR A 754 15.00 20.69 30.81
CA THR A 754 14.85 21.65 31.89
C THR A 754 15.13 21.04 33.27
N GLY A 755 15.09 21.88 34.30
CA GLY A 755 15.18 21.43 35.70
C GLY A 755 13.90 20.79 36.27
N LYS A 756 12.82 20.66 35.48
CA LYS A 756 11.55 20.09 35.96
C LYS A 756 11.75 18.61 36.35
N PRO A 757 11.28 18.16 37.52
CA PRO A 757 11.22 16.73 37.83
C PRO A 757 10.26 15.99 36.89
N TYR A 758 10.64 14.79 36.47
CA TYR A 758 9.79 13.92 35.66
C TYR A 758 8.47 13.60 36.37
N ALA A 759 7.36 13.76 35.66
CA ALA A 759 6.01 13.35 36.05
C ALA A 759 5.53 12.19 35.16
N ALA A 760 4.62 11.37 35.69
CA ALA A 760 4.05 10.26 34.95
C ALA A 760 3.41 10.75 33.64
N GLY A 761 3.78 10.12 32.53
CA GLY A 761 3.30 10.48 31.19
C GLY A 761 4.20 11.44 30.41
N ASP A 762 5.23 12.05 31.02
CA ASP A 762 6.09 13.03 30.35
C ASP A 762 6.82 12.45 29.12
N ALA A 763 7.14 11.15 29.12
CA ALA A 763 7.80 10.47 28.00
C ALA A 763 7.05 10.55 26.65
N ARG A 764 5.78 10.96 26.62
CA ARG A 764 5.03 11.19 25.38
C ARG A 764 5.63 12.30 24.51
N GLY A 765 6.38 13.22 25.10
CA GLY A 765 7.02 14.34 24.43
C GLY A 765 8.35 14.02 23.74
N ASP A 766 8.88 12.82 23.92
CA ASP A 766 10.12 12.33 23.29
C ASP A 766 9.79 11.73 21.92
N VAL A 767 9.67 12.58 20.90
CA VAL A 767 9.06 12.28 19.59
C VAL A 767 10.01 12.43 18.42
N ALA A 768 11.19 13.01 18.62
CA ALA A 768 12.22 13.11 17.60
C ALA A 768 13.63 12.98 18.18
N ASN A 769 14.45 12.17 17.51
CA ASN A 769 15.81 11.91 17.99
C ASN A 769 16.82 12.94 17.50
N SER A 770 18.03 12.92 18.07
CA SER A 770 19.14 13.83 17.75
C SER A 770 19.60 13.84 16.28
N VAL A 771 19.21 12.84 15.47
CA VAL A 771 19.44 12.81 14.01
C VAL A 771 18.19 13.15 13.19
N THR A 772 17.11 13.61 13.84
CA THR A 772 15.77 13.93 13.29
C THR A 772 15.07 12.77 12.58
N GLY A 773 15.53 11.53 12.80
CA GLY A 773 15.02 10.34 12.15
C GLY A 773 13.73 9.85 12.81
N THR A 774 12.60 9.91 12.12
CA THR A 774 11.34 9.31 12.59
C THR A 774 10.83 8.25 11.60
N THR A 775 10.03 7.31 12.11
CA THR A 775 9.33 6.32 11.28
C THR A 775 7.82 6.46 11.51
N ARG A 776 7.25 7.50 10.90
CA ARG A 776 5.82 7.83 10.99
C ARG A 776 4.94 6.61 10.72
N GLY A 777 3.93 6.40 11.55
CA GLY A 777 3.04 5.23 11.46
C GLY A 777 3.62 3.96 12.07
N TRP A 778 4.94 3.75 12.03
CA TRP A 778 5.54 2.45 12.40
C TRP A 778 5.92 2.37 13.87
N LEU A 779 7.22 2.30 14.16
CA LEU A 779 7.75 2.30 15.51
C LEU A 779 8.00 3.74 15.97
N PRO A 780 7.86 4.02 17.28
CA PRO A 780 8.18 5.32 17.87
C PRO A 780 9.70 5.49 18.05
N ILE A 781 10.46 5.42 16.95
CA ILE A 781 11.94 5.54 16.93
C ILE A 781 12.41 6.99 17.10
N GLY A 782 11.46 7.92 17.09
CA GLY A 782 11.70 9.30 17.50
C GLY A 782 12.20 9.41 18.94
N ALA A 783 11.90 8.44 19.81
CA ALA A 783 12.44 8.43 21.16
C ALA A 783 13.95 8.15 21.18
N ASP A 784 14.74 9.10 21.68
CA ASP A 784 16.20 9.09 21.69
C ASP A 784 16.74 7.83 22.42
N GLY A 785 17.75 7.12 21.87
CA GLY A 785 18.30 5.87 22.45
C GLY A 785 17.73 4.55 21.89
N ASN A 786 16.80 4.60 20.93
CA ASN A 786 16.27 3.45 20.20
C ASN A 786 16.81 3.32 18.75
N ASP A 787 17.80 4.13 18.37
CA ASP A 787 18.42 4.15 17.05
C ASP A 787 19.68 3.25 16.93
N GLY A 788 20.11 2.67 18.06
CA GLY A 788 21.31 1.83 18.16
C GLY A 788 22.62 2.61 18.28
N VAL A 789 22.57 3.93 18.50
CA VAL A 789 23.73 4.80 18.70
C VAL A 789 23.65 5.36 20.12
N ALA A 790 24.58 4.97 21.00
CA ALA A 790 24.64 5.57 22.33
C ALA A 790 25.08 7.05 22.23
N ALA A 791 24.14 7.98 22.39
CA ALA A 791 24.43 9.41 22.48
C ALA A 791 24.29 9.94 23.92
N ALA A 792 25.00 11.04 24.21
CA ALA A 792 24.93 11.68 25.53
C ALA A 792 23.57 12.34 25.82
N THR A 793 22.70 12.42 24.81
CA THR A 793 21.35 12.99 24.85
C THR A 793 20.26 11.92 24.73
N ASP A 794 20.60 10.62 24.80
CA ASP A 794 19.60 9.55 24.66
C ASP A 794 18.45 9.66 25.69
N ASN A 795 17.21 9.40 25.25
CA ASN A 795 15.92 9.57 25.92
C ASN A 795 15.72 10.96 26.54
N ARG A 796 16.10 12.05 25.86
CA ARG A 796 15.94 13.42 26.37
C ARG A 796 14.90 14.18 25.58
N ILE A 797 13.94 14.79 26.26
CA ILE A 797 13.00 15.74 25.64
C ILE A 797 13.67 17.11 25.59
N ASP A 798 13.87 17.65 24.39
CA ASP A 798 14.54 18.92 24.17
C ASP A 798 13.97 19.73 22.99
N ALA A 799 14.75 20.67 22.46
CA ALA A 799 14.30 21.55 21.38
C ALA A 799 14.05 20.81 20.06
N VAL A 800 14.65 19.63 19.85
CA VAL A 800 14.42 18.80 18.66
C VAL A 800 12.98 18.28 18.62
N ASP A 801 12.42 17.92 19.78
CA ASP A 801 11.03 17.49 19.89
C ASP A 801 10.05 18.63 19.62
N LEU A 802 10.32 19.82 20.19
CA LEU A 802 9.53 21.03 19.94
C LEU A 802 9.50 21.37 18.43
N ASP A 803 10.66 21.29 17.76
CA ASP A 803 10.79 21.50 16.32
C ASP A 803 10.03 20.45 15.51
N TYR A 804 10.01 19.20 15.98
CA TYR A 804 9.29 18.12 15.30
C TYR A 804 7.77 18.30 15.37
N VAL A 805 7.23 18.57 16.58
CA VAL A 805 5.80 18.83 16.79
C VAL A 805 5.36 20.01 15.93
N ARG A 806 6.12 21.11 15.98
CA ARG A 806 5.88 22.29 15.14
C ARG A 806 5.90 21.97 13.64
N THR A 807 6.85 21.17 13.18
CA THR A 807 6.91 20.76 11.77
C THR A 807 5.66 19.99 11.35
N GLN A 808 5.05 19.23 12.27
CA GLN A 808 3.78 18.54 11.97
C GLN A 808 2.64 19.54 11.89
N ILE A 809 2.52 20.49 12.84
CA ILE A 809 1.50 21.55 12.84
C ILE A 809 1.51 22.33 11.51
N LEU A 810 2.70 22.73 11.05
CA LEU A 810 2.89 23.48 9.80
C LEU A 810 2.66 22.66 8.52
N SER A 811 2.36 21.36 8.64
CA SER A 811 2.04 20.51 7.49
C SER A 811 0.64 20.76 6.92
N ALA A 812 -0.24 21.41 7.71
CA ALA A 812 -1.54 21.93 7.30
C ALA A 812 -1.53 23.47 7.22
N THR A 813 -2.38 24.03 6.35
CA THR A 813 -2.42 25.48 6.10
C THR A 813 -3.09 26.25 7.23
N ASP A 814 -4.06 25.63 7.90
CA ASP A 814 -4.79 26.17 9.05
C ASP A 814 -4.12 25.83 10.39
N THR A 815 -2.97 25.15 10.37
CA THR A 815 -2.22 24.72 11.55
C THR A 815 -3.02 23.87 12.54
N ASN A 816 -4.07 23.19 12.07
CA ASN A 816 -4.97 22.41 12.90
C ASN A 816 -5.38 21.11 12.20
N ILE A 817 -4.61 20.05 12.42
CA ILE A 817 -4.82 18.76 11.75
C ILE A 817 -5.80 17.92 12.55
N ASP A 818 -7.05 17.82 12.09
CA ASP A 818 -8.00 16.85 12.64
C ASP A 818 -7.72 15.46 12.07
N TRP A 819 -7.08 14.62 12.88
CA TRP A 819 -6.69 13.28 12.44
C TRP A 819 -7.88 12.40 12.06
N ALA A 820 -9.03 12.55 12.72
CA ALA A 820 -10.15 11.62 12.58
C ALA A 820 -11.00 11.92 11.35
N THR A 821 -11.10 13.19 10.96
CA THR A 821 -12.04 13.61 9.92
C THR A 821 -11.34 14.11 8.65
N GLU A 822 -10.12 14.63 8.75
CA GLU A 822 -9.37 15.21 7.61
C GLU A 822 -8.21 14.30 7.15
N THR A 823 -8.57 13.19 6.49
CA THR A 823 -7.60 12.21 5.92
C THR A 823 -6.44 12.81 5.11
N ALA A 824 -6.69 13.91 4.39
CA ALA A 824 -5.69 14.56 3.54
C ALA A 824 -4.59 15.28 4.35
N GLU A 825 -4.96 15.80 5.53
CA GLU A 825 -4.03 16.43 6.47
C GLU A 825 -3.29 15.37 7.29
N ALA A 826 -4.02 14.35 7.77
CA ALA A 826 -3.43 13.20 8.44
C ALA A 826 -2.32 12.52 7.60
N ALA A 827 -2.48 12.47 6.27
CA ALA A 827 -1.47 11.92 5.35
C ALA A 827 -0.13 12.67 5.33
N ARG A 828 -0.11 13.93 5.79
CA ARG A 828 1.07 14.82 5.79
C ARG A 828 1.73 14.93 7.16
N ALA A 829 1.01 14.60 8.22
CA ALA A 829 1.44 14.71 9.60
C ALA A 829 1.95 13.37 10.17
N ASP A 830 2.34 13.39 11.45
CA ASP A 830 2.60 12.21 12.27
C ASP A 830 1.86 12.36 13.59
N LEU A 831 0.99 11.41 13.92
CA LEU A 831 0.16 11.47 15.13
C LEU A 831 0.97 11.40 16.43
N SER A 832 2.24 11.01 16.36
CA SER A 832 3.15 11.14 17.51
C SER A 832 3.29 12.59 18.01
N ALA A 833 2.92 13.59 17.20
CA ALA A 833 2.89 15.00 17.58
C ALA A 833 1.63 15.44 18.35
N ASP A 834 0.60 14.59 18.48
CA ASP A 834 -0.54 14.83 19.38
C ASP A 834 -0.09 14.52 20.83
N ILE A 835 0.36 15.56 21.52
CA ILE A 835 0.96 15.49 22.87
C ILE A 835 -0.14 15.53 23.94
N ASN A 836 -1.25 16.20 23.68
CA ASN A 836 -2.32 16.37 24.65
C ASN A 836 -3.31 15.19 24.66
N GLY A 837 -3.34 14.37 23.60
CA GLY A 837 -4.16 13.17 23.45
C GLY A 837 -5.56 13.41 22.91
N ASP A 838 -5.85 14.56 22.29
CA ASP A 838 -7.19 14.92 21.80
C ASP A 838 -7.46 14.50 20.34
N LEU A 839 -6.46 13.89 19.70
CA LEU A 839 -6.48 13.43 18.30
C LEU A 839 -6.48 14.57 17.26
N VAL A 840 -6.07 15.76 17.67
CA VAL A 840 -5.84 16.93 16.83
C VAL A 840 -4.39 17.37 17.01
N ILE A 841 -3.69 17.70 15.92
CA ILE A 841 -2.32 18.23 15.99
C ILE A 841 -2.36 19.72 15.74
N ASN A 842 -2.16 20.53 16.78
CA ASN A 842 -2.19 21.99 16.72
C ASN A 842 -1.29 22.65 17.79
N CYS A 843 -1.41 23.96 17.96
CA CYS A 843 -0.57 24.69 18.92
C CYS A 843 -0.78 24.26 20.39
N ALA A 844 -1.93 23.67 20.73
CA ALA A 844 -2.16 23.16 22.08
C ALA A 844 -1.23 21.98 22.43
N ASP A 845 -0.78 21.21 21.45
CA ASP A 845 0.21 20.15 21.65
C ASP A 845 1.59 20.70 21.99
N LEU A 846 1.97 21.78 21.32
CA LEU A 846 3.23 22.45 21.60
C LEU A 846 3.20 23.12 22.97
N ASP A 847 2.08 23.77 23.32
CA ASP A 847 1.88 24.35 24.65
C ASP A 847 1.92 23.27 25.74
N GLU A 848 1.31 22.11 25.51
CA GLU A 848 1.39 20.97 26.41
C GLU A 848 2.83 20.45 26.54
N LEU A 849 3.59 20.33 25.44
CA LEU A 849 4.99 19.92 25.46
C LEU A 849 5.87 20.92 26.22
N LEU A 850 5.65 22.21 26.02
CA LEU A 850 6.44 23.27 26.63
C LEU A 850 6.12 23.48 28.12
N THR A 851 4.84 23.68 28.43
CA THR A 851 4.40 24.12 29.76
C THR A 851 4.15 22.95 30.69
N VAL A 852 3.59 21.84 30.19
CA VAL A 852 3.26 20.68 31.01
C VAL A 852 4.42 19.70 31.06
N VAL A 853 5.02 19.34 29.92
CA VAL A 853 6.11 18.34 29.88
C VAL A 853 7.45 18.94 30.26
N LEU A 854 7.88 20.04 29.63
CA LEU A 854 9.17 20.68 29.96
C LEU A 854 9.08 21.62 31.16
N GLY A 855 7.89 22.12 31.52
CA GLY A 855 7.72 22.98 32.69
C GLY A 855 8.41 24.33 32.56
N THR A 856 8.50 24.85 31.33
CA THR A 856 9.02 26.20 31.05
C THR A 856 7.96 27.06 30.37
N VAL A 857 8.34 28.27 29.93
CA VAL A 857 7.44 29.27 29.33
C VAL A 857 7.85 29.61 27.90
N ALA A 858 6.89 30.15 27.14
CA ALA A 858 7.18 30.74 25.84
C ALA A 858 8.26 31.82 25.98
N GLY A 859 9.33 31.69 25.18
CA GLY A 859 10.47 32.58 25.21
C GLY A 859 11.73 32.05 25.89
N ASP A 860 11.68 30.94 26.64
CA ASP A 860 12.88 30.19 27.08
C ASP A 860 13.38 29.32 25.92
N VAL A 861 14.07 29.93 24.95
CA VAL A 861 14.48 29.27 23.70
C VAL A 861 15.69 28.37 23.90
N ASN A 862 16.45 28.58 24.97
CA ASN A 862 17.62 27.76 25.31
C ASN A 862 17.30 26.58 26.26
N LEU A 863 16.07 26.55 26.81
CA LEU A 863 15.52 25.51 27.71
C LEU A 863 16.29 25.36 29.04
N ASP A 864 16.92 26.42 29.54
CA ASP A 864 17.56 26.43 30.86
C ASP A 864 16.58 26.62 32.03
N GLY A 865 15.30 26.82 31.71
CA GLY A 865 14.20 26.96 32.65
C GLY A 865 13.89 28.40 33.06
N VAL A 866 14.57 29.40 32.48
CA VAL A 866 14.28 30.82 32.72
C VAL A 866 14.26 31.60 31.41
N ARG A 867 13.18 32.35 31.16
CA ARG A 867 13.15 33.33 30.09
C ARG A 867 13.98 34.55 30.49
N ASP A 868 15.13 34.76 29.84
CA ASP A 868 16.04 35.86 30.16
C ASP A 868 16.74 36.49 28.95
N ALA A 869 17.74 37.34 29.21
CA ALA A 869 18.47 38.06 28.15
C ALA A 869 19.28 37.15 27.22
N ALA A 870 19.63 35.93 27.65
CA ALA A 870 20.29 34.95 26.80
C ALA A 870 19.35 34.45 25.71
N ASP A 871 18.06 34.26 26.02
CA ASP A 871 17.04 33.88 25.05
C ASP A 871 16.80 34.97 24.01
N VAL A 872 16.61 36.20 24.49
CA VAL A 872 16.46 37.39 23.65
C VAL A 872 17.66 37.53 22.71
N ALA A 873 18.87 37.24 23.18
CA ALA A 873 20.07 37.28 22.36
C ALA A 873 20.07 36.21 21.25
N ILE A 874 19.57 35.01 21.52
CA ILE A 874 19.40 33.95 20.51
C ILE A 874 18.40 34.38 19.44
N VAL A 875 17.22 34.87 19.84
CA VAL A 875 16.18 35.31 18.89
C VAL A 875 16.70 36.48 18.05
N THR A 876 17.30 37.48 18.69
CA THR A 876 17.88 38.65 18.02
C THR A 876 18.94 38.27 16.99
N ALA A 877 19.78 37.28 17.30
CA ALA A 877 20.84 36.82 16.40
C ALA A 877 20.31 36.13 15.13
N ASN A 878 19.08 35.62 15.17
CA ASN A 878 18.47 34.88 14.07
C ASN A 878 17.30 35.64 13.39
N LEU A 879 17.06 36.91 13.75
CA LEU A 879 16.02 37.74 13.12
C LEU A 879 16.15 37.78 11.58
N GLY A 880 15.02 37.62 10.91
CA GLY A 880 14.92 37.61 9.45
C GLY A 880 15.33 36.29 8.80
N THR A 881 15.56 35.23 9.59
CA THR A 881 15.86 33.89 9.09
C THR A 881 14.70 32.93 9.33
N ASN A 882 14.68 31.82 8.60
CA ASN A 882 13.81 30.68 8.95
C ASN A 882 14.57 29.82 9.96
N GLY A 883 13.87 29.36 11.00
CA GLY A 883 14.50 28.53 12.02
C GLY A 883 13.51 27.89 12.99
N GLY A 884 14.03 26.96 13.77
CA GLY A 884 13.34 26.23 14.84
C GLY A 884 13.20 27.01 16.15
N TRP A 885 12.65 26.35 17.16
CA TRP A 885 12.52 26.80 18.54
C TRP A 885 13.87 27.25 19.11
N ALA A 886 14.91 26.41 19.00
CA ALA A 886 16.25 26.70 19.51
C ALA A 886 16.91 27.91 18.85
N GLN A 887 16.39 28.36 17.70
CA GLN A 887 16.86 29.53 16.97
C GLN A 887 16.03 30.77 17.30
N GLY A 888 14.91 30.61 18.01
CA GLY A 888 14.08 31.71 18.47
C GLY A 888 12.78 31.89 17.72
N ASN A 889 12.23 30.87 17.06
CA ASN A 889 10.86 30.95 16.54
C ASN A 889 9.89 30.42 17.61
N ILE A 890 9.25 31.34 18.32
CA ILE A 890 8.42 31.07 19.50
C ILE A 890 6.94 31.03 19.13
N ASN A 891 6.49 31.85 18.17
CA ASN A 891 5.09 31.91 17.74
C ASN A 891 4.69 30.83 16.72
N CYS A 892 5.66 29.99 16.33
CA CYS A 892 5.53 28.87 15.43
C CYS A 892 5.29 29.16 13.94
N ASP A 893 5.40 30.41 13.46
CA ASP A 893 4.98 30.81 12.11
C ASP A 893 5.94 30.45 10.95
N GLY A 894 7.17 30.00 11.25
CA GLY A 894 8.18 29.62 10.24
C GLY A 894 9.36 30.59 10.14
N VAL A 895 9.19 31.82 10.62
CA VAL A 895 10.11 32.93 10.40
C VAL A 895 10.44 33.62 11.71
N ILE A 896 11.72 33.72 12.04
CA ILE A 896 12.15 34.41 13.26
C ILE A 896 12.07 35.91 13.00
N ASN A 897 11.08 36.56 13.60
CA ASN A 897 10.76 37.95 13.35
C ASN A 897 10.49 38.72 14.65
N GLN A 898 9.98 39.95 14.51
CA GLN A 898 9.76 40.83 15.66
C GLN A 898 8.75 40.22 16.65
N ALA A 899 7.73 39.49 16.18
CA ALA A 899 6.76 38.83 17.04
C ALA A 899 7.42 37.79 17.96
N ASP A 900 8.40 37.04 17.47
CA ASP A 900 9.17 36.12 18.32
C ASP A 900 10.03 36.87 19.32
N LEU A 901 10.68 37.95 18.89
CA LEU A 901 11.49 38.77 19.79
C LEU A 901 10.64 39.37 20.90
N ASP A 902 9.40 39.76 20.61
CA ASP A 902 8.46 40.28 21.61
C ASP A 902 8.10 39.19 22.64
N LEU A 903 7.78 37.97 22.17
CA LEU A 903 7.54 36.80 23.03
C LEU A 903 8.77 36.44 23.89
N ALA A 904 9.98 36.48 23.33
CA ALA A 904 11.24 36.22 24.04
C ALA A 904 11.51 37.26 25.13
N ASN A 905 11.20 38.53 24.87
CA ASN A 905 11.32 39.60 25.85
C ASN A 905 10.26 39.51 26.95
N GLY A 906 9.28 38.62 26.81
CA GLY A 906 8.13 38.59 27.70
C GLY A 906 7.22 39.80 27.55
N ILE A 907 7.33 40.49 26.42
CA ILE A 907 6.38 41.51 26.02
C ILE A 907 5.16 40.72 25.58
N VAL A 908 4.19 40.54 26.48
CA VAL A 908 2.89 40.02 26.07
C VAL A 908 2.32 41.09 25.15
N ALA A 909 2.05 40.72 23.90
CA ALA A 909 1.39 41.62 22.98
C ALA A 909 0.07 42.06 23.61
N CYS A 910 -0.30 43.32 23.42
CA CYS A 910 -1.63 43.76 23.81
C CYS A 910 -2.68 42.83 23.19
N ASP A 911 -3.79 42.67 23.87
CA ASP A 911 -4.96 41.97 23.39
C ASP A 911 -5.40 42.48 22.00
N SER A 912 -6.11 41.64 21.24
CA SER A 912 -6.57 42.02 19.91
C SER A 912 -7.55 43.19 19.99
N ILE A 913 -7.54 44.06 18.98
CA ILE A 913 -8.53 45.14 18.85
C ILE A 913 -9.95 44.61 18.63
N ASP A 914 -10.09 43.38 18.12
CA ASP A 914 -11.35 42.63 18.09
C ASP A 914 -11.74 42.19 19.51
N PHE A 915 -12.13 43.15 20.35
CA PHE A 915 -12.33 42.92 21.78
C PHE A 915 -13.45 41.90 22.04
N ASN A 916 -14.49 41.92 21.21
CA ASN A 916 -15.63 41.01 21.34
C ASN A 916 -15.46 39.68 20.59
N GLN A 917 -14.32 39.49 19.92
CA GLN A 917 -13.92 38.28 19.20
C GLN A 917 -14.91 37.83 18.12
N ASN A 918 -15.65 38.77 17.52
CA ASN A 918 -16.68 38.45 16.53
C ASN A 918 -16.14 38.33 15.09
N GLY A 919 -14.85 38.60 14.89
CA GLY A 919 -14.16 38.53 13.60
C GLY A 919 -14.26 39.78 12.74
N VAL A 920 -14.84 40.88 13.26
CA VAL A 920 -14.98 42.18 12.58
C VAL A 920 -14.20 43.24 13.35
N PHE A 921 -13.04 43.65 12.82
CA PHE A 921 -12.19 44.65 13.48
C PHE A 921 -11.40 45.52 12.49
N PRO A 922 -11.11 46.79 12.85
CA PRO A 922 -11.68 47.51 13.99
C PRO A 922 -13.13 47.94 13.72
N GLU A 923 -14.03 47.78 14.69
CA GLU A 923 -15.36 48.39 14.67
C GLU A 923 -15.68 49.19 15.94
N ASP A 924 -16.66 50.10 15.83
CA ASP A 924 -17.10 50.89 16.99
C ASP A 924 -17.65 50.00 18.12
N GLN A 925 -18.14 48.80 17.77
CA GLN A 925 -18.66 47.84 18.74
C GLN A 925 -17.55 47.26 19.64
N ASP A 926 -16.32 47.08 19.15
CA ASP A 926 -15.18 46.64 19.97
C ASP A 926 -14.89 47.63 21.10
N VAL A 927 -14.93 48.92 20.77
CA VAL A 927 -14.71 50.01 21.72
C VAL A 927 -15.85 50.06 22.75
N VAL A 928 -17.10 49.91 22.29
CA VAL A 928 -18.26 49.88 23.19
C VAL A 928 -18.18 48.69 24.13
N ASP A 929 -17.83 47.51 23.63
CA ASP A 929 -17.75 46.28 24.41
C ASP A 929 -16.59 46.33 25.41
N PHE A 930 -15.44 46.88 25.03
CA PHE A 930 -14.31 47.13 25.93
C PHE A 930 -14.73 47.99 27.13
N PHE A 931 -15.42 49.12 26.88
CA PHE A 931 -15.90 49.98 27.96
C PHE A 931 -17.04 49.38 28.77
N ASP A 932 -17.92 48.59 28.14
CA ASP A 932 -19.00 47.90 28.84
C ASP A 932 -18.44 46.86 29.80
N VAL A 933 -17.46 46.04 29.39
CA VAL A 933 -16.82 45.07 30.29
C VAL A 933 -15.95 45.77 31.33
N LEU A 934 -15.23 46.85 30.99
CA LEU A 934 -14.50 47.70 31.95
C LEU A 934 -15.43 48.27 33.04
N ALA A 935 -16.69 48.55 32.70
CA ALA A 935 -17.73 48.99 33.64
C ALA A 935 -18.42 47.84 34.40
N GLY A 936 -17.99 46.59 34.22
CA GLY A 936 -18.55 45.39 34.84
C GLY A 936 -19.79 44.82 34.13
N GLY A 937 -20.01 45.20 32.87
CA GLY A 937 -21.04 44.66 31.99
C GLY A 937 -20.67 43.29 31.39
N ASN A 938 -21.64 42.70 30.69
CA ASN A 938 -21.43 41.46 29.91
C ASN A 938 -22.13 41.62 28.55
N PRO A 939 -21.44 42.18 27.54
CA PRO A 939 -22.03 42.47 26.23
C PRO A 939 -22.57 41.21 25.56
N THR A 940 -23.74 41.33 24.92
CA THR A 940 -24.31 40.21 24.13
C THR A 940 -23.64 40.02 22.77
N THR A 941 -22.72 40.91 22.43
CA THR A 941 -21.96 40.98 21.18
C THR A 941 -20.64 40.23 21.25
N CYS A 942 -20.20 39.80 22.44
CA CYS A 942 -19.08 38.88 22.59
C CYS A 942 -19.37 37.56 21.85
N ASP A 943 -18.32 36.92 21.31
CA ASP A 943 -18.43 35.58 20.73
C ASP A 943 -19.01 34.58 21.75
N ALA A 944 -19.90 33.72 21.27
CA ALA A 944 -20.66 32.81 22.14
C ALA A 944 -19.81 31.66 22.70
N VAL A 945 -18.65 31.37 22.12
CA VAL A 945 -17.73 30.30 22.50
C VAL A 945 -16.52 30.87 23.23
N LEU A 946 -15.90 31.91 22.68
CA LEU A 946 -14.67 32.51 23.18
C LEU A 946 -14.90 33.61 24.24
N GLY A 947 -16.06 34.27 24.21
CA GLY A 947 -16.34 35.43 25.05
C GLY A 947 -15.64 36.71 24.58
N CYS A 948 -15.72 37.77 25.39
CA CYS A 948 -14.91 38.97 25.17
C CYS A 948 -13.50 38.75 25.73
N GLN A 949 -12.52 39.49 25.20
CA GLN A 949 -11.19 39.59 25.80
C GLN A 949 -11.25 40.22 27.20
N ASP A 950 -10.17 40.10 27.95
CA ASP A 950 -10.12 40.62 29.31
C ASP A 950 -9.72 42.10 29.34
N ILE A 951 -9.81 42.73 30.51
CA ILE A 951 -9.62 44.19 30.63
C ILE A 951 -8.13 44.58 30.67
N ASP A 952 -7.25 43.63 30.99
CA ASP A 952 -5.81 43.83 31.05
C ASP A 952 -5.26 43.90 29.62
N PHE A 953 -5.66 44.92 28.86
CA PHE A 953 -5.41 44.99 27.42
C PHE A 953 -3.93 44.95 27.08
N ASN A 954 -3.06 45.49 27.94
CA ASN A 954 -1.61 45.45 27.74
C ASN A 954 -0.94 44.23 28.41
N ASN A 955 -1.74 43.34 29.01
CA ASN A 955 -1.34 42.09 29.62
C ASN A 955 -0.19 42.25 30.65
N ASN A 956 -0.19 43.35 31.39
CA ASN A 956 0.87 43.66 32.35
C ASN A 956 0.58 43.13 33.76
N GLY A 957 -0.61 42.53 33.97
CA GLY A 957 -1.06 41.95 35.24
C GLY A 957 -1.70 42.95 36.20
N VAL A 958 -1.94 44.19 35.79
CA VAL A 958 -2.54 45.27 36.59
C VAL A 958 -3.83 45.72 35.92
N PHE A 959 -4.97 45.23 36.42
CA PHE A 959 -6.27 45.57 35.84
C PHE A 959 -7.37 45.72 36.91
N PRO A 960 -8.38 46.58 36.68
CA PRO A 960 -8.42 47.60 35.63
C PRO A 960 -7.46 48.77 35.93
N GLU A 961 -6.77 49.29 34.91
CA GLU A 961 -6.05 50.56 35.01
C GLU A 961 -6.26 51.50 33.82
N ASP A 962 -5.93 52.78 34.02
CA ASP A 962 -6.04 53.79 32.96
C ASP A 962 -5.10 53.47 31.78
N GLN A 963 -4.00 52.75 32.05
CA GLN A 963 -3.02 52.37 31.05
C GLN A 963 -3.60 51.36 30.04
N ASP A 964 -4.44 50.41 30.47
CA ASP A 964 -5.17 49.49 29.57
C ASP A 964 -5.99 50.25 28.53
N VAL A 965 -6.70 51.29 28.98
CA VAL A 965 -7.54 52.13 28.11
C VAL A 965 -6.68 52.95 27.15
N VAL A 966 -5.56 53.49 27.64
CA VAL A 966 -4.62 54.25 26.82
C VAL A 966 -4.00 53.35 25.75
N ASP A 967 -3.63 52.13 26.11
CA ASP A 967 -2.99 51.16 25.23
C ASP A 967 -3.98 50.62 24.20
N PHE A 968 -5.22 50.34 24.60
CA PHE A 968 -6.32 49.99 23.69
C PHE A 968 -6.49 51.04 22.61
N PHE A 969 -6.59 52.32 22.98
CA PHE A 969 -6.73 53.40 22.01
C PHE A 969 -5.46 53.67 21.19
N ASN A 970 -4.28 53.46 21.77
CA ASN A 970 -3.02 53.63 21.06
C ASN A 970 -2.89 52.57 19.95
N VAL A 971 -3.18 51.30 20.26
CA VAL A 971 -3.19 50.21 19.28
C VAL A 971 -4.33 50.38 18.26
N LEU A 972 -5.53 50.79 18.68
CA LEU A 972 -6.64 51.11 17.78
C LEU A 972 -6.28 52.21 16.78
N ALA A 973 -5.46 53.19 17.20
CA ALA A 973 -4.95 54.26 16.34
C ALA A 973 -3.77 53.85 15.45
N GLY A 974 -3.37 52.57 15.45
CA GLY A 974 -2.25 52.04 14.69
C GLY A 974 -0.88 52.29 15.33
N GLY A 975 -0.84 52.65 16.62
CA GLY A 975 0.36 52.69 17.44
C GLY A 975 0.83 51.29 17.85
N THR A 976 2.08 51.17 18.28
CA THR A 976 2.62 49.92 18.84
C THR A 976 2.13 49.76 20.28
N CYS A 977 1.83 48.53 20.71
CA CYS A 977 1.57 48.20 22.11
C CYS A 977 2.74 48.68 23.00
N PRO A 978 2.52 49.55 24.00
CA PRO A 978 3.57 50.01 24.90
C PRO A 978 4.05 48.88 25.83
N GLN A 979 5.35 48.94 26.15
CA GLN A 979 6.05 48.01 27.05
C GLN A 979 5.87 48.35 28.52
#